data_AF-A0A329LAZ6-F1
#
_entry.id   AF-A0A329LAZ6-F1
#
_cell.length_a   1.000
_cell.length_b   1.000
_cell.length_c   1.000
_cell.angle_alpha   90.00
_cell.angle_beta   90.00
_cell.angle_gamma   90.00
#
_symmetry.space_group_name_H-M   'P 1'
#
loop_
_entity.id
_entity.type
_entity.pdbx_description
1 polymer ?
#
loop_
_entity_poly.entity_id
_entity_poly.type
_entity_poly.pdbx_seq_one_letter_code
_entity_poly.pdbx_strand_id
1 'polypeptide(L)'
;MAQTTMYSAIPNSPRTELSAAITETDGSMDVVNAALLPAAPNLATIGTDEMPETILYTGKSGNSLTGVTRGFNGTTARAWSPGTKVARYFTAYDHDAFRGNIADHEARLAPVDAATNAATAGTLVKRDANGRARAATPSDATDIANKGYVDASVQSALSVKANLDSPVFTGSPKVPTAGTSTNDTTAASAAFVRAAITQYAAGVPSGTGANSTLLGTNNIASGAASLAEGADNQAIGEASHVEGSRNISTGPYSHTEGWFNFNKGTATHAEGRLNSVEINGGYSHIEGTGNYINDHSSHAEGAANIVANGEIGEPLRIGNAYNECYLTIVGEDTYKVQGYTIGQDVVVTYLSEFDPIATCIRTTIVSFPEDNTVIIADGLPNANADGGYGIIIPYNESYDYLNGRGQHVEGVGCGAFGKGAHAEGLTTIALGLANHSEGILTTSRGEASHAEGSYTLASAWGSHAEGSGGKALGTASHAEGSYTQAYGNFSHAEGNFSEALGHRSHSEGDSTRASGSNSHTEGDNSVASGISSHAQNGSTRATGNYSHAGGLGTEARYAQTAIGIFNIGSTTITDTAYNASGEALIIGNGTIYAKSNAFKVLFNGTTYADGAYNSTGADYAEYFEWLDGNTEEEDRVGFFVALDGENIRKATSEDDDILGIVSATPAIIGDAYEAWKEKYVTDEWGRIQYQEILIPAVKNTITNIDSEGNETEEEIEVSPEHYDIVPVLNPDWNPEQEYVSREHRPEWAPVGMIGKLLVRDDGTAQVNGRVSSNDEGVATASAKGYRVLKRVSENIIQVLIK
;
A
#
# COMPACT_ATOMS: atom_id res chain seq x y z
N MET A 1 -5.23 14.49 66.07
CA MET A 1 -5.32 14.60 67.54
C MET A 1 -4.75 13.32 68.14
N ALA A 2 -4.39 13.30 69.42
CA ALA A 2 -4.05 12.03 70.08
C ALA A 2 -5.35 11.23 70.27
N GLN A 3 -5.33 9.94 69.95
CA GLN A 3 -6.49 9.05 70.13
C GLN A 3 -6.86 8.96 71.61
N THR A 4 -8.17 9.02 71.92
CA THR A 4 -8.70 8.84 73.27
C THR A 4 -8.61 7.36 73.66
N THR A 5 -8.12 7.07 74.87
CA THR A 5 -7.94 5.70 75.37
C THR A 5 -9.28 4.96 75.51
N MET A 6 -9.41 3.79 74.90
CA MET A 6 -10.54 2.86 75.10
C MET A 6 -10.15 1.73 76.05
N TYR A 7 -11.02 1.39 76.99
CA TYR A 7 -10.77 0.34 77.98
C TYR A 7 -11.44 -0.97 77.59
N SER A 8 -10.71 -2.09 77.71
CA SER A 8 -11.21 -3.40 77.31
C SER A 8 -12.52 -3.78 77.99
N ALA A 9 -13.50 -4.22 77.19
CA ALA A 9 -14.75 -4.81 77.67
C ALA A 9 -14.56 -6.29 78.01
N ILE A 10 -15.56 -6.88 78.68
CA ILE A 10 -15.63 -8.32 78.96
C ILE A 10 -16.98 -8.87 78.49
N PRO A 11 -17.00 -9.98 77.74
CA PRO A 11 -18.25 -10.59 77.29
C PRO A 11 -19.18 -10.91 78.46
N ASN A 12 -20.48 -10.67 78.28
CA ASN A 12 -21.54 -10.91 79.26
C ASN A 12 -21.45 -10.09 80.57
N SER A 13 -20.48 -9.17 80.70
CA SER A 13 -20.29 -8.26 81.84
C SER A 13 -20.56 -8.94 83.21
N PRO A 14 -19.78 -9.96 83.59
CA PRO A 14 -20.00 -10.68 84.85
C PRO A 14 -19.94 -9.71 86.03
N ARG A 15 -20.81 -9.96 87.01
CA ARG A 15 -21.06 -9.05 88.13
C ARG A 15 -20.38 -9.57 89.39
N THR A 16 -19.69 -8.68 90.10
CA THR A 16 -19.24 -8.88 91.47
C THR A 16 -20.04 -7.98 92.41
N GLU A 17 -19.73 -7.96 93.70
CA GLU A 17 -20.40 -7.14 94.71
C GLU A 17 -19.38 -6.43 95.60
N LEU A 18 -19.75 -5.27 96.14
CA LEU A 18 -19.01 -4.64 97.22
C LEU A 18 -18.97 -5.54 98.46
N SER A 19 -17.79 -5.81 99.01
CA SER A 19 -17.66 -6.56 100.26
C SER A 19 -17.71 -5.67 101.51
N ALA A 20 -17.59 -4.35 101.34
CA ALA A 20 -17.68 -3.35 102.41
C ALA A 20 -18.41 -2.08 101.93
N ALA A 21 -18.88 -1.26 102.88
CA ALA A 21 -19.47 0.04 102.56
C ALA A 21 -18.38 0.99 102.06
N ILE A 22 -18.72 1.83 101.07
CA ILE A 22 -17.82 2.86 100.55
C ILE A 22 -18.49 4.24 100.60
N THR A 23 -17.71 5.31 100.78
CA THR A 23 -18.10 6.73 100.76
C THR A 23 -17.82 7.36 99.40
N GLU A 24 -18.29 8.57 99.11
CA GLU A 24 -18.03 9.29 97.85
C GLU A 24 -16.54 9.61 97.57
N THR A 25 -15.65 9.46 98.56
CA THR A 25 -14.23 9.86 98.43
C THR A 25 -13.22 8.70 98.43
N ASP A 26 -13.69 7.45 98.58
CA ASP A 26 -12.77 6.32 98.74
C ASP A 26 -11.95 6.05 97.47
N GLY A 27 -10.62 6.06 97.62
CA GLY A 27 -9.64 5.78 96.55
C GLY A 27 -9.33 4.28 96.35
N SER A 28 -9.98 3.41 97.11
CA SER A 28 -9.91 1.96 96.99
C SER A 28 -11.25 1.35 97.37
N MET A 29 -11.57 0.19 96.81
CA MET A 29 -12.81 -0.52 97.17
C MET A 29 -12.61 -2.03 97.10
N ASP A 30 -13.16 -2.72 98.10
CA ASP A 30 -13.10 -4.17 98.15
C ASP A 30 -14.35 -4.79 97.51
N VAL A 31 -14.13 -5.79 96.66
CA VAL A 31 -15.19 -6.55 95.99
C VAL A 31 -15.07 -8.05 96.30
N VAL A 32 -16.19 -8.76 96.29
CA VAL A 32 -16.24 -10.19 96.64
C VAL A 32 -15.36 -11.06 95.73
N ASN A 33 -15.32 -10.73 94.44
CA ASN A 33 -14.47 -11.40 93.47
C ASN A 33 -14.02 -10.40 92.40
N ALA A 34 -12.82 -9.87 92.53
CA ALA A 34 -12.32 -8.90 91.58
C ALA A 34 -11.97 -9.57 90.24
N ALA A 35 -11.70 -10.88 90.17
CA ALA A 35 -11.32 -11.60 88.94
C ALA A 35 -12.39 -11.52 87.83
N LEU A 36 -13.65 -11.19 88.18
CA LEU A 36 -14.73 -10.95 87.23
C LEU A 36 -14.63 -9.58 86.52
N LEU A 37 -13.77 -8.68 87.00
CA LEU A 37 -13.50 -7.40 86.36
C LEU A 37 -12.19 -7.46 85.54
N PRO A 38 -12.10 -6.74 84.40
CA PRO A 38 -10.90 -6.69 83.56
C PRO A 38 -9.61 -6.28 84.29
N ALA A 39 -8.47 -6.41 83.61
CA ALA A 39 -7.20 -5.91 84.11
C ALA A 39 -7.20 -4.37 84.16
N ALA A 40 -6.57 -3.81 85.20
CA ALA A 40 -6.41 -2.37 85.36
C ALA A 40 -5.31 -1.81 84.43
N PRO A 41 -5.37 -0.54 84.00
CA PRO A 41 -6.44 0.41 84.27
C PRO A 41 -7.73 0.07 83.51
N ASN A 42 -8.89 0.18 84.16
CA ASN A 42 -10.18 -0.04 83.49
C ASN A 42 -11.32 0.65 84.22
N LEU A 43 -12.49 0.63 83.58
CA LEU A 43 -13.73 1.15 84.13
C LEU A 43 -14.50 0.05 84.86
N ALA A 44 -15.31 0.45 85.83
CA ALA A 44 -16.39 -0.36 86.35
C ALA A 44 -17.58 0.53 86.68
N THR A 45 -18.73 -0.08 86.80
CA THR A 45 -19.98 0.57 87.16
C THR A 45 -20.47 -0.03 88.47
N ILE A 46 -20.78 0.83 89.44
CA ILE A 46 -21.35 0.45 90.74
C ILE A 46 -22.85 0.76 90.69
N GLY A 47 -23.65 -0.23 91.07
CA GLY A 47 -25.11 -0.17 91.03
C GLY A 47 -25.69 -0.63 89.70
N THR A 48 -26.95 -1.06 89.78
CA THR A 48 -27.78 -1.46 88.62
C THR A 48 -29.12 -0.72 88.61
N ASP A 49 -29.21 0.36 89.40
CA ASP A 49 -30.38 1.23 89.49
C ASP A 49 -30.33 2.31 88.40
N GLU A 50 -31.24 3.28 88.46
CA GLU A 50 -31.33 4.38 87.49
C GLU A 50 -30.20 5.43 87.64
N MET A 51 -29.35 5.30 88.67
CA MET A 51 -28.24 6.22 88.95
C MET A 51 -26.92 5.47 89.20
N PRO A 52 -26.44 4.64 88.26
CA PRO A 52 -25.22 3.90 88.45
C PRO A 52 -24.00 4.83 88.41
N GLU A 53 -23.00 4.55 89.23
CA GLU A 53 -21.75 5.32 89.29
C GLU A 53 -20.69 4.66 88.42
N THR A 54 -20.03 5.42 87.54
CA THR A 54 -18.85 4.92 86.81
C THR A 54 -17.60 5.27 87.58
N ILE A 55 -16.69 4.31 87.70
CA ILE A 55 -15.37 4.50 88.32
C ILE A 55 -14.27 4.12 87.34
N LEU A 56 -13.09 4.70 87.53
CA LEU A 56 -11.84 4.25 86.91
C LEU A 56 -10.97 3.67 88.01
N TYR A 57 -10.49 2.44 87.87
CA TYR A 57 -9.49 1.86 88.77
C TYR A 57 -8.19 1.66 88.00
N THR A 58 -7.08 2.09 88.58
CA THR A 58 -5.75 1.97 87.94
C THR A 58 -4.97 0.76 88.41
N GLY A 59 -5.42 0.09 89.48
CA GLY A 59 -4.80 -1.12 90.00
C GLY A 59 -5.81 -2.11 90.59
N LYS A 60 -5.32 -3.33 90.81
CA LYS A 60 -6.07 -4.45 91.40
C LYS A 60 -5.12 -5.30 92.22
N SER A 61 -5.42 -5.49 93.50
CA SER A 61 -4.62 -6.29 94.43
C SER A 61 -5.53 -7.28 95.14
N GLY A 62 -5.47 -8.55 94.74
CA GLY A 62 -6.43 -9.57 95.19
C GLY A 62 -7.86 -9.15 94.84
N ASN A 63 -8.68 -9.00 95.88
CA ASN A 63 -10.08 -8.58 95.78
C ASN A 63 -10.31 -7.07 95.97
N SER A 64 -9.24 -6.29 96.09
CA SER A 64 -9.30 -4.83 96.24
C SER A 64 -8.99 -4.13 94.91
N LEU A 65 -9.85 -3.22 94.48
CA LEU A 65 -9.57 -2.27 93.41
C LEU A 65 -8.85 -1.06 94.01
N THR A 66 -7.73 -0.66 93.41
CA THR A 66 -6.87 0.41 93.92
C THR A 66 -6.72 1.55 92.90
N GLY A 67 -6.41 2.75 93.38
CA GLY A 67 -6.35 3.94 92.53
C GLY A 67 -7.71 4.25 91.89
N VAL A 68 -8.77 4.09 92.68
CA VAL A 68 -10.15 4.27 92.24
C VAL A 68 -10.46 5.77 92.18
N THR A 69 -10.81 6.23 90.99
CA THR A 69 -11.42 7.55 90.77
C THR A 69 -12.93 7.36 90.79
N ARG A 70 -13.58 7.96 91.79
CA ARG A 70 -15.04 7.98 91.96
C ARG A 70 -15.68 9.00 91.02
N GLY A 71 -16.93 8.77 90.63
CA GLY A 71 -17.67 9.68 89.74
C GLY A 71 -17.00 9.94 88.37
N PHE A 72 -16.32 8.94 87.82
CA PHE A 72 -15.58 9.08 86.57
C PHE A 72 -16.51 9.45 85.40
N ASN A 73 -15.99 10.28 84.50
CA ASN A 73 -16.69 10.81 83.32
C ASN A 73 -18.03 11.52 83.64
N GLY A 74 -18.09 12.26 84.75
CA GLY A 74 -19.23 13.11 85.10
C GLY A 74 -20.38 12.39 85.78
N THR A 75 -20.19 11.14 86.21
CA THR A 75 -21.15 10.47 87.11
C THR A 75 -21.02 11.00 88.54
N THR A 76 -22.10 11.01 89.31
CA THR A 76 -22.09 11.53 90.69
C THR A 76 -21.61 10.46 91.66
N ALA A 77 -20.49 10.70 92.33
CA ALA A 77 -20.00 9.82 93.39
C ALA A 77 -20.94 9.84 94.61
N ARG A 78 -21.21 8.67 95.20
CA ARG A 78 -22.05 8.55 96.41
C ARG A 78 -21.64 7.38 97.29
N ALA A 79 -22.19 7.34 98.50
CA ALA A 79 -22.03 6.18 99.37
C ALA A 79 -22.78 4.96 98.82
N TRP A 80 -22.15 3.78 98.91
CA TRP A 80 -22.75 2.51 98.50
C TRP A 80 -22.61 1.47 99.61
N SER A 81 -23.68 0.71 99.84
CA SER A 81 -23.72 -0.34 100.86
C SER A 81 -23.04 -1.63 100.38
N PRO A 82 -22.57 -2.49 101.30
CA PRO A 82 -22.12 -3.85 100.96
C PRO A 82 -23.20 -4.61 100.18
N GLY A 83 -22.79 -5.49 99.26
CA GLY A 83 -23.70 -6.24 98.39
C GLY A 83 -24.13 -5.51 97.12
N THR A 84 -23.78 -4.23 96.95
CA THR A 84 -24.05 -3.49 95.71
C THR A 84 -23.29 -4.10 94.54
N LYS A 85 -23.98 -4.33 93.43
CA LYS A 85 -23.40 -4.94 92.22
C LYS A 85 -22.34 -4.02 91.59
N VAL A 86 -21.23 -4.61 91.17
CA VAL A 86 -20.16 -3.95 90.42
C VAL A 86 -19.86 -4.77 89.17
N ALA A 87 -19.84 -4.13 88.00
CA ALA A 87 -19.55 -4.79 86.73
C ALA A 87 -18.95 -3.83 85.71
N ARG A 88 -18.25 -4.35 84.69
CA ARG A 88 -17.84 -3.56 83.52
C ARG A 88 -19.01 -3.47 82.53
N TYR A 89 -19.87 -2.47 82.69
CA TYR A 89 -20.87 -2.12 81.67
C TYR A 89 -20.31 -1.15 80.65
N PHE A 90 -20.92 -1.08 79.47
CA PHE A 90 -20.63 -0.05 78.48
C PHE A 90 -21.08 1.31 79.00
N THR A 91 -20.18 2.28 79.06
CA THR A 91 -20.40 3.58 79.69
C THR A 91 -20.49 4.71 78.64
N ALA A 92 -20.95 5.89 79.05
CA ALA A 92 -20.91 7.08 78.20
C ALA A 92 -19.48 7.41 77.71
N TYR A 93 -18.47 7.17 78.56
CA TYR A 93 -17.06 7.36 78.18
C TYR A 93 -16.67 6.48 76.99
N ASP A 94 -17.11 5.21 76.97
CA ASP A 94 -16.78 4.28 75.88
C ASP A 94 -17.36 4.75 74.53
N HIS A 95 -18.62 5.21 74.56
CA HIS A 95 -19.29 5.77 73.39
C HIS A 95 -18.55 7.01 72.87
N ASP A 96 -18.20 7.93 73.76
CA ASP A 96 -17.58 9.21 73.38
C ASP A 96 -16.14 9.02 72.88
N ALA A 97 -15.37 8.13 73.52
CA ALA A 97 -14.02 7.77 73.07
C ALA A 97 -14.05 7.12 71.67
N PHE A 98 -15.02 6.22 71.42
CA PHE A 98 -15.19 5.59 70.10
C PHE A 98 -15.51 6.62 69.02
N ARG A 99 -16.50 7.50 69.27
CA ARG A 99 -16.88 8.55 68.32
C ARG A 99 -15.74 9.53 68.04
N GLY A 100 -15.02 9.96 69.07
CA GLY A 100 -13.88 10.86 68.93
C GLY A 100 -12.77 10.28 68.09
N ASN A 101 -12.45 8.98 68.29
CA ASN A 101 -11.43 8.30 67.51
C ASN A 101 -11.81 8.12 66.04
N ILE A 102 -13.09 7.85 65.73
CA ILE A 102 -13.59 7.81 64.34
C ILE A 102 -13.44 9.19 63.69
N ALA A 103 -13.86 10.26 64.37
CA ALA A 103 -13.75 11.61 63.83
C ALA A 103 -12.28 12.03 63.59
N ASP A 104 -11.33 11.60 64.42
CA ASP A 104 -9.90 11.83 64.18
C ASP A 104 -9.41 11.08 62.92
N HIS A 105 -9.85 9.83 62.73
CA HIS A 105 -9.53 9.07 61.53
C HIS A 105 -10.11 9.71 60.27
N GLU A 106 -11.37 10.16 60.30
CA GLU A 106 -11.99 10.91 59.21
C GLU A 106 -11.23 12.20 58.91
N ALA A 107 -10.85 12.97 59.94
CA ALA A 107 -10.08 14.20 59.76
C ALA A 107 -8.67 13.95 59.16
N ARG A 108 -8.07 12.79 59.43
CA ARG A 108 -6.77 12.39 58.84
C ARG A 108 -6.90 11.89 57.39
N LEU A 109 -8.08 11.41 57.01
CA LEU A 109 -8.39 11.00 55.63
C LEU A 109 -8.84 12.18 54.76
N ALA A 110 -9.45 13.21 55.36
CA ALA A 110 -9.93 14.39 54.65
C ALA A 110 -8.92 15.07 53.69
N PRO A 111 -7.60 15.17 53.97
CA PRO A 111 -6.63 15.74 53.01
C PRO A 111 -6.42 14.90 51.74
N VAL A 112 -6.68 13.59 51.80
CA VAL A 112 -6.60 12.68 50.66
C VAL A 112 -7.82 12.88 49.74
N ASP A 113 -8.99 13.16 50.33
CA ASP A 113 -10.25 13.37 49.61
C ASP A 113 -10.47 14.84 49.19
N ALA A 114 -9.81 15.80 49.86
CA ALA A 114 -9.90 17.24 49.57
C ALA A 114 -8.90 17.73 48.51
N ALA A 115 -8.28 16.83 47.73
CA ALA A 115 -7.41 17.21 46.61
C ALA A 115 -8.23 17.95 45.54
N THR A 116 -8.15 19.28 45.52
CA THR A 116 -8.83 20.13 44.55
C THR A 116 -7.97 20.40 43.31
N ASN A 117 -8.56 21.05 42.30
CA ASN A 117 -7.97 21.32 40.98
C ASN A 117 -6.68 22.17 40.98
N ALA A 118 -6.24 22.73 42.10
CA ALA A 118 -5.02 23.54 42.20
C ALA A 118 -3.81 22.67 42.58
N ALA A 119 -2.82 22.55 41.69
CA ALA A 119 -1.56 21.87 41.99
C ALA A 119 -0.74 22.71 42.98
N THR A 120 -0.24 22.09 44.06
CA THR A 120 0.86 22.64 44.87
C THR A 120 2.08 21.75 44.71
N ALA A 121 3.27 22.27 45.00
CA ALA A 121 4.57 21.62 44.78
C ALA A 121 4.82 20.32 45.59
N GLY A 122 3.81 19.78 46.29
CA GLY A 122 3.93 18.63 47.19
C GLY A 122 3.10 17.40 46.82
N THR A 123 2.45 17.35 45.65
CA THR A 123 1.56 16.22 45.27
C THR A 123 1.95 15.63 43.91
N LEU A 124 2.59 14.46 43.93
CA LEU A 124 3.19 13.80 42.75
C LEU A 124 2.18 13.09 41.82
N VAL A 125 0.97 12.77 42.28
CA VAL A 125 -0.05 12.09 41.47
C VAL A 125 -1.45 12.60 41.81
N LYS A 126 -2.20 13.07 40.80
CA LYS A 126 -3.60 13.49 40.93
C LYS A 126 -4.54 12.40 40.42
N ARG A 127 -5.72 12.20 41.02
CA ARG A 127 -6.82 11.47 40.36
C ARG A 127 -7.75 12.47 39.67
N ASP A 128 -8.19 12.20 38.46
CA ASP A 128 -9.25 13.00 37.82
C ASP A 128 -10.63 12.71 38.44
N ALA A 129 -11.67 13.41 37.98
CA ALA A 129 -13.05 13.22 38.48
C ALA A 129 -13.57 11.77 38.33
N ASN A 130 -12.89 10.94 37.54
CA ASN A 130 -13.19 9.52 37.34
C ASN A 130 -12.20 8.60 38.05
N GLY A 131 -11.34 9.12 38.92
CA GLY A 131 -10.38 8.35 39.72
C GLY A 131 -9.04 8.03 39.06
N ARG A 132 -8.73 8.56 37.85
CA ARG A 132 -7.51 8.19 37.11
C ARG A 132 -6.30 9.06 37.45
N ALA A 133 -5.16 8.42 37.70
CA ALA A 133 -3.88 9.08 37.96
C ALA A 133 -3.42 9.97 36.77
N ARG A 134 -3.10 11.25 37.02
CA ARG A 134 -2.56 12.21 36.05
C ARG A 134 -1.39 13.00 36.65
N ALA A 135 -0.31 13.13 35.88
CA ALA A 135 0.82 14.00 36.21
C ALA A 135 0.47 15.48 35.97
N ALA A 136 1.01 16.38 36.79
CA ALA A 136 0.88 17.82 36.59
C ALA A 136 1.75 18.31 35.40
N THR A 137 1.57 19.55 34.96
CA THR A 137 2.49 20.17 34.00
C THR A 137 3.83 20.45 34.70
N PRO A 138 4.97 20.06 34.10
CA PRO A 138 6.30 20.35 34.62
C PRO A 138 6.50 21.83 34.93
N SER A 139 7.11 22.12 36.07
CA SER A 139 7.61 23.44 36.44
C SER A 139 9.14 23.52 36.39
N ASP A 140 9.81 22.37 36.46
CA ASP A 140 11.25 22.21 36.32
C ASP A 140 11.59 21.10 35.29
N ALA A 141 12.80 21.13 34.74
CA ALA A 141 13.28 20.16 33.76
C ALA A 141 13.43 18.74 34.33
N THR A 142 13.54 18.59 35.67
CA THR A 142 13.58 17.27 36.31
C THR A 142 12.20 16.68 36.64
N ASP A 143 11.11 17.42 36.40
CA ASP A 143 9.76 16.93 36.67
C ASP A 143 9.32 15.88 35.64
N ILE A 144 8.45 14.96 36.07
CA ILE A 144 7.82 14.00 35.16
C ILE A 144 6.89 14.77 34.20
N ALA A 145 7.20 14.74 32.90
CA ALA A 145 6.43 15.43 31.88
C ALA A 145 5.13 14.73 31.51
N ASN A 146 4.04 15.51 31.42
CA ASN A 146 2.81 15.02 30.82
C ASN A 146 2.87 15.10 29.28
N LYS A 147 2.08 14.25 28.60
CA LYS A 147 2.08 14.15 27.14
C LYS A 147 1.85 15.50 26.45
N GLY A 148 0.92 16.32 26.95
CA GLY A 148 0.62 17.62 26.36
C GLY A 148 1.80 18.60 26.39
N TYR A 149 2.59 18.59 27.47
CA TYR A 149 3.81 19.39 27.57
C TYR A 149 4.89 18.92 26.58
N VAL A 150 5.07 17.60 26.46
CA VAL A 150 6.03 17.00 25.52
C VAL A 150 5.63 17.32 24.07
N ASP A 151 4.35 17.10 23.71
CA ASP A 151 3.83 17.36 22.37
C ASP A 151 4.00 18.84 21.98
N ALA A 152 3.68 19.78 22.88
CA ALA A 152 3.82 21.21 22.62
C ALA A 152 5.29 21.62 22.41
N SER A 153 6.20 21.04 23.21
CA SER A 153 7.64 21.31 23.10
C SER A 153 8.21 20.78 21.78
N VAL A 154 7.82 19.56 21.39
CA VAL A 154 8.20 18.94 20.11
C VAL A 154 7.64 19.74 18.94
N GLN A 155 6.37 20.13 18.99
CA GLN A 155 5.73 20.92 17.94
C GLN A 155 6.42 22.28 17.76
N SER A 156 6.78 22.96 18.86
CA SER A 156 7.51 24.22 18.81
C SER A 156 8.89 24.07 18.16
N ALA A 157 9.60 22.96 18.43
CA ALA A 157 10.88 22.65 17.80
C ALA A 157 10.75 22.28 16.31
N LEU A 158 9.63 21.66 15.91
CA LEU A 158 9.34 21.32 14.51
C LEU A 158 8.92 22.56 13.70
N SER A 159 8.16 23.50 14.28
CA SER A 159 7.70 24.71 13.59
C SER A 159 8.83 25.66 13.16
N VAL A 160 10.06 25.49 13.66
CA VAL A 160 11.25 26.24 13.21
C VAL A 160 12.06 25.52 12.13
N LYS A 161 11.59 24.37 11.64
CA LYS A 161 12.20 23.60 10.55
C LYS A 161 11.39 23.74 9.28
N ALA A 162 12.06 23.76 8.13
CA ALA A 162 11.39 23.67 6.84
C ALA A 162 10.98 22.20 6.57
N ASN A 163 9.90 22.00 5.80
CA ASN A 163 9.51 20.68 5.35
C ASN A 163 10.64 20.02 4.53
N LEU A 164 10.85 18.73 4.74
CA LEU A 164 11.88 17.96 4.04
C LEU A 164 11.55 17.85 2.54
N ASP A 165 10.28 17.61 2.23
CA ASP A 165 9.74 17.62 0.88
C ASP A 165 9.18 19.01 0.57
N SER A 166 9.75 19.69 -0.44
CA SER A 166 9.37 21.06 -0.84
C SER A 166 9.43 22.10 0.29
N PRO A 167 10.64 22.47 0.75
CA PRO A 167 10.80 23.53 1.75
C PRO A 167 10.28 24.88 1.23
N VAL A 168 9.38 25.52 1.98
CA VAL A 168 8.98 26.91 1.74
C VAL A 168 9.98 27.83 2.42
N PHE A 169 10.88 28.43 1.64
CA PHE A 169 11.85 29.39 2.16
C PHE A 169 11.19 30.76 2.41
N THR A 170 11.21 31.23 3.65
CA THR A 170 10.77 32.59 4.02
C THR A 170 11.96 33.40 4.57
N GLY A 171 11.93 34.73 4.44
CA GLY A 171 13.02 35.61 4.87
C GLY A 171 14.20 35.68 3.88
N SER A 172 15.45 35.64 4.40
CA SER A 172 16.69 35.74 3.61
C SER A 172 17.57 34.49 3.76
N PRO A 173 17.17 33.34 3.17
CA PRO A 173 17.93 32.09 3.25
C PRO A 173 19.31 32.25 2.59
N LYS A 174 20.36 31.72 3.24
CA LYS A 174 21.73 31.70 2.71
C LYS A 174 22.06 30.29 2.23
N VAL A 175 22.48 30.17 0.97
CA VAL A 175 22.99 28.92 0.38
C VAL A 175 24.43 29.13 -0.11
N PRO A 176 25.31 28.11 -0.06
CA PRO A 176 26.66 28.20 -0.58
C PRO A 176 26.69 28.63 -2.06
N THR A 177 27.69 29.41 -2.46
CA THR A 177 27.89 29.77 -3.88
C THR A 177 28.67 28.65 -4.57
N ALA A 178 27.98 27.87 -5.40
CA ALA A 178 28.58 26.83 -6.22
C ALA A 178 29.50 27.41 -7.32
N GLY A 179 30.37 26.56 -7.88
CA GLY A 179 31.22 26.92 -9.01
C GLY A 179 30.41 27.04 -10.30
N THR A 180 30.85 27.84 -11.27
CA THR A 180 30.09 28.15 -12.50
C THR A 180 29.85 26.95 -13.42
N SER A 181 30.49 25.81 -13.17
CA SER A 181 30.28 24.55 -13.89
C SER A 181 29.30 23.58 -13.21
N THR A 182 28.74 23.95 -12.05
CA THR A 182 27.79 23.10 -11.31
C THR A 182 26.45 23.02 -12.03
N ASN A 183 25.99 21.80 -12.28
CA ASN A 183 24.75 21.49 -13.02
C ASN A 183 23.90 20.40 -12.32
N ASP A 184 23.94 20.36 -11.00
CA ASP A 184 23.18 19.42 -10.18
C ASP A 184 21.89 20.04 -9.61
N THR A 185 21.23 19.33 -8.71
CA THR A 185 19.96 19.73 -8.09
C THR A 185 20.11 20.69 -6.90
N THR A 186 21.28 21.30 -6.69
CA THR A 186 21.51 22.23 -5.58
C THR A 186 20.88 23.61 -5.83
N ALA A 187 20.48 24.28 -4.75
CA ALA A 187 19.87 25.62 -4.83
C ALA A 187 20.91 26.68 -5.23
N ALA A 188 20.61 27.45 -6.29
CA ALA A 188 21.49 28.50 -6.79
C ALA A 188 21.50 29.74 -5.89
N SER A 189 22.68 30.17 -5.44
CA SER A 189 22.84 31.47 -4.77
C SER A 189 22.68 32.65 -5.76
N ALA A 190 22.27 33.82 -5.28
CA ALA A 190 22.19 35.03 -6.10
C ALA A 190 23.54 35.43 -6.76
N ALA A 191 24.67 35.06 -6.14
CA ALA A 191 25.99 35.29 -6.70
C ALA A 191 26.27 34.36 -7.91
N PHE A 192 25.86 33.10 -7.83
CA PHE A 192 25.96 32.13 -8.93
C PHE A 192 25.12 32.57 -10.13
N VAL A 193 23.86 32.93 -9.89
CA VAL A 193 22.94 33.41 -10.94
C VAL A 193 23.48 34.68 -11.61
N ARG A 194 24.00 35.64 -10.83
CA ARG A 194 24.60 36.86 -11.39
C ARG A 194 25.83 36.56 -12.25
N ALA A 195 26.68 35.60 -11.85
CA ALA A 195 27.83 35.18 -12.65
C ALA A 195 27.40 34.53 -13.97
N ALA A 196 26.41 33.63 -13.94
CA ALA A 196 25.84 33.00 -15.13
C ALA A 196 25.18 34.01 -16.08
N ILE A 197 24.39 34.96 -15.56
CA ILE A 197 23.76 36.02 -16.36
C ILE A 197 24.80 36.94 -16.98
N THR A 198 25.89 37.28 -16.27
CA THR A 198 26.98 38.09 -16.84
C THR A 198 27.67 37.38 -18.00
N GLN A 199 27.77 36.05 -17.92
CA GLN A 199 28.30 35.22 -19.00
C GLN A 199 27.34 35.15 -20.21
N TYR A 200 26.03 35.13 -19.99
CA TYR A 200 25.00 35.18 -21.04
C TYR A 200 24.85 36.57 -21.69
N ALA A 201 24.93 37.64 -20.90
CA ALA A 201 24.81 39.03 -21.38
C ALA A 201 26.01 39.48 -22.23
N ALA A 202 27.16 38.82 -22.12
CA ALA A 202 28.28 38.98 -23.06
C ALA A 202 27.99 38.40 -24.46
N GLY A 203 26.87 37.70 -24.65
CA GLY A 203 26.48 36.98 -25.87
C GLY A 203 25.24 37.48 -26.60
N VAL A 204 24.70 38.67 -26.29
CA VAL A 204 23.59 39.27 -27.07
C VAL A 204 24.08 40.49 -27.84
N PRO A 205 24.38 40.33 -29.13
CA PRO A 205 24.10 41.42 -30.07
C PRO A 205 23.65 40.91 -31.45
N SER A 206 22.97 41.81 -32.18
CA SER A 206 23.05 41.90 -33.65
C SER A 206 24.25 41.14 -34.24
N GLY A 207 23.96 40.06 -34.99
CA GLY A 207 24.99 39.27 -35.65
C GLY A 207 25.73 40.13 -36.68
N THR A 208 26.96 40.50 -36.37
CA THR A 208 27.87 41.18 -37.30
C THR A 208 29.08 40.24 -37.50
N GLY A 209 29.13 39.58 -38.65
CA GLY A 209 30.13 38.56 -38.99
C GLY A 209 29.63 37.60 -40.08
N ALA A 210 30.54 37.02 -40.87
CA ALA A 210 30.18 36.00 -41.86
C ALA A 210 29.49 34.80 -41.18
N ASN A 211 28.42 34.27 -41.79
CA ASN A 211 27.55 33.20 -41.27
C ASN A 211 26.70 33.57 -40.02
N SER A 212 26.12 34.77 -39.98
CA SER A 212 25.21 35.17 -38.89
C SER A 212 23.83 34.52 -39.05
N THR A 213 23.44 33.62 -38.14
CA THR A 213 22.10 32.98 -38.11
C THR A 213 21.23 33.55 -37.00
N LEU A 214 20.05 34.07 -37.32
CA LEU A 214 19.08 34.62 -36.34
C LEU A 214 17.66 34.07 -36.58
N LEU A 215 16.98 33.66 -35.51
CA LEU A 215 15.60 33.16 -35.56
C LEU A 215 14.67 34.14 -34.81
N GLY A 216 13.45 34.35 -35.31
CA GLY A 216 12.42 35.15 -34.62
C GLY A 216 11.98 36.37 -35.41
N THR A 217 11.73 37.51 -34.75
CA THR A 217 11.24 38.74 -35.40
C THR A 217 12.09 39.97 -35.13
N ASN A 218 12.16 40.89 -36.10
CA ASN A 218 12.91 42.15 -36.03
C ASN A 218 14.43 42.01 -35.84
N ASN A 219 15.02 40.96 -36.42
CA ASN A 219 16.45 40.69 -36.34
C ASN A 219 17.23 41.31 -37.52
N ILE A 220 18.51 41.64 -37.31
CA ILE A 220 19.45 42.03 -38.38
C ILE A 220 20.66 41.10 -38.32
N ALA A 221 20.79 40.22 -39.30
CA ALA A 221 21.96 39.38 -39.54
C ALA A 221 22.81 40.03 -40.63
N SER A 222 24.09 40.30 -40.37
CA SER A 222 24.95 41.03 -41.30
C SER A 222 26.33 40.37 -41.46
N GLY A 223 26.75 40.17 -42.71
CA GLY A 223 27.96 39.44 -43.11
C GLY A 223 27.65 38.49 -44.29
N ALA A 224 28.69 38.02 -44.98
CA ALA A 224 28.51 37.01 -46.04
C ALA A 224 27.87 35.73 -45.47
N ALA A 225 26.98 35.09 -46.23
CA ALA A 225 26.22 33.89 -45.89
C ALA A 225 25.37 34.01 -44.60
N SER A 226 24.75 35.17 -44.39
CA SER A 226 23.84 35.38 -43.24
C SER A 226 22.49 34.69 -43.46
N LEU A 227 21.92 34.09 -42.41
CA LEU A 227 20.62 33.42 -42.41
C LEU A 227 19.66 34.10 -41.41
N ALA A 228 18.43 34.41 -41.83
CA ALA A 228 17.39 34.85 -40.91
C ALA A 228 16.04 34.17 -41.16
N GLU A 229 15.46 33.54 -40.13
CA GLU A 229 14.17 32.84 -40.21
C GLU A 229 13.13 33.50 -39.30
N GLY A 230 11.90 33.69 -39.81
CA GLY A 230 10.77 34.25 -39.06
C GLY A 230 10.14 35.46 -39.76
N ALA A 231 9.86 36.54 -39.04
CA ALA A 231 9.14 37.70 -39.61
C ALA A 231 9.80 39.06 -39.35
N ASP A 232 9.72 39.96 -40.33
CA ASP A 232 10.27 41.32 -40.23
C ASP A 232 11.81 41.35 -39.98
N ASN A 233 12.55 40.34 -40.47
CA ASN A 233 14.00 40.22 -40.31
C ASN A 233 14.78 40.81 -41.50
N GLN A 234 16.07 41.14 -41.31
CA GLN A 234 16.99 41.56 -42.36
C GLN A 234 18.25 40.67 -42.39
N ALA A 235 18.58 40.07 -43.53
CA ALA A 235 19.88 39.44 -43.77
C ALA A 235 20.68 40.25 -44.81
N ILE A 236 21.89 40.67 -44.46
CA ILE A 236 22.68 41.63 -45.24
C ILE A 236 24.08 41.08 -45.51
N GLY A 237 24.41 40.78 -46.76
CA GLY A 237 25.72 40.31 -47.23
C GLY A 237 25.62 39.40 -48.44
N GLU A 238 26.76 39.09 -49.07
CA GLU A 238 26.85 38.11 -50.15
C GLU A 238 26.28 36.74 -49.72
N ALA A 239 25.52 36.05 -50.57
CA ALA A 239 24.93 34.73 -50.33
C ALA A 239 23.99 34.64 -49.10
N SER A 240 23.26 35.71 -48.77
CA SER A 240 22.37 35.73 -47.60
C SER A 240 21.03 35.04 -47.87
N HIS A 241 20.51 34.30 -46.90
CA HIS A 241 19.23 33.57 -46.97
C HIS A 241 18.24 34.15 -45.95
N VAL A 242 16.99 34.38 -46.36
CA VAL A 242 15.89 34.59 -45.38
C VAL A 242 14.69 33.70 -45.67
N GLU A 243 14.03 33.23 -44.61
CA GLU A 243 12.83 32.39 -44.69
C GLU A 243 11.71 32.96 -43.79
N GLY A 244 10.47 32.95 -44.28
CA GLY A 244 9.28 33.36 -43.52
C GLY A 244 8.52 34.53 -44.14
N SER A 245 8.17 35.57 -43.37
CA SER A 245 7.29 36.65 -43.86
C SER A 245 7.78 38.07 -43.62
N ARG A 246 7.62 38.97 -44.60
CA ARG A 246 8.04 40.39 -44.51
C ARG A 246 9.53 40.58 -44.23
N ASN A 247 10.36 39.63 -44.63
CA ASN A 247 11.81 39.70 -44.45
C ASN A 247 12.49 40.45 -45.60
N ILE A 248 13.70 40.97 -45.35
CA ILE A 248 14.54 41.65 -46.34
C ILE A 248 15.89 40.93 -46.46
N SER A 249 16.24 40.44 -47.64
CA SER A 249 17.61 39.98 -47.93
C SER A 249 18.32 41.01 -48.82
N THR A 250 19.60 41.31 -48.55
CA THR A 250 20.40 42.31 -49.28
C THR A 250 21.81 41.82 -49.55
N GLY A 251 22.22 41.73 -50.82
CA GLY A 251 23.56 41.32 -51.25
C GLY A 251 23.53 40.40 -52.48
N PRO A 252 24.64 40.23 -53.22
CA PRO A 252 24.68 39.33 -54.37
C PRO A 252 24.47 37.86 -53.96
N TYR A 253 23.90 37.03 -54.83
CA TYR A 253 23.62 35.59 -54.59
C TYR A 253 22.66 35.28 -53.44
N SER A 254 21.82 36.25 -53.04
CA SER A 254 20.92 36.09 -51.90
C SER A 254 19.63 35.34 -52.24
N HIS A 255 19.13 34.55 -51.28
CA HIS A 255 17.89 33.76 -51.38
C HIS A 255 16.81 34.25 -50.40
N THR A 256 15.54 34.26 -50.80
CA THR A 256 14.40 34.59 -49.94
C THR A 256 13.24 33.62 -50.14
N GLU A 257 12.78 32.94 -49.10
CA GLU A 257 11.65 31.99 -49.16
C GLU A 257 10.46 32.44 -48.29
N GLY A 258 9.23 32.31 -48.79
CA GLY A 258 7.99 32.49 -48.02
C GLY A 258 7.05 33.59 -48.54
N TRP A 259 6.47 34.41 -47.65
CA TRP A 259 5.38 35.34 -47.97
C TRP A 259 5.77 36.81 -47.77
N PHE A 260 5.62 37.64 -48.82
CA PHE A 260 5.80 39.10 -48.74
C PHE A 260 7.26 39.56 -48.44
N ASN A 261 8.25 38.79 -48.87
CA ASN A 261 9.66 39.08 -48.66
C ASN A 261 10.24 40.00 -49.75
N PHE A 262 11.35 40.65 -49.44
CA PHE A 262 12.03 41.60 -50.32
C PHE A 262 13.52 41.24 -50.51
N ASN A 263 13.95 40.98 -51.73
CA ASN A 263 15.34 40.65 -52.07
C ASN A 263 16.02 41.79 -52.84
N LYS A 264 17.23 42.21 -52.43
CA LYS A 264 18.01 43.30 -53.03
C LYS A 264 19.42 42.85 -53.39
N GLY A 265 19.72 42.62 -54.66
CA GLY A 265 21.09 42.28 -55.08
C GLY A 265 21.19 41.72 -56.50
N THR A 266 22.41 41.38 -56.91
CA THR A 266 22.70 40.71 -58.20
C THR A 266 22.51 39.20 -58.07
N ALA A 267 22.00 38.53 -59.12
CA ALA A 267 21.86 37.07 -59.16
C ALA A 267 21.12 36.48 -57.94
N THR A 268 19.98 37.08 -57.60
CA THR A 268 19.19 36.68 -56.42
C THR A 268 18.10 35.66 -56.77
N HIS A 269 17.67 34.87 -55.79
CA HIS A 269 16.56 33.92 -55.93
C HIS A 269 15.48 34.21 -54.90
N ALA A 270 14.20 34.06 -55.27
CA ALA A 270 13.09 34.18 -54.33
C ALA A 270 12.02 33.12 -54.59
N GLU A 271 11.51 32.46 -53.55
CA GLU A 271 10.49 31.40 -53.66
C GLU A 271 9.27 31.74 -52.76
N GLY A 272 8.05 31.52 -53.25
CA GLY A 272 6.81 31.66 -52.45
C GLY A 272 5.80 32.67 -53.01
N ARG A 273 5.13 33.45 -52.14
CA ARG A 273 3.96 34.26 -52.52
C ARG A 273 4.14 35.76 -52.20
N LEU A 274 3.82 36.62 -53.17
CA LEU A 274 3.91 38.09 -53.07
C LEU A 274 5.31 38.64 -52.72
N ASN A 275 6.37 37.93 -53.12
CA ASN A 275 7.76 38.37 -52.92
C ASN A 275 8.19 39.39 -53.98
N SER A 276 9.14 40.26 -53.65
CA SER A 276 9.66 41.31 -54.53
C SER A 276 11.19 41.29 -54.64
N VAL A 277 11.74 41.36 -55.85
CA VAL A 277 13.18 41.45 -56.14
C VAL A 277 13.49 42.77 -56.84
N GLU A 278 14.43 43.56 -56.29
CA GLU A 278 14.76 44.92 -56.77
C GLU A 278 16.20 45.08 -57.29
N ILE A 279 16.33 45.91 -58.34
CA ILE A 279 17.50 46.30 -59.14
C ILE A 279 18.82 46.36 -58.35
N ASN A 280 19.73 45.43 -58.68
CA ASN A 280 21.17 45.70 -58.66
C ASN A 280 21.96 44.63 -59.43
N GLY A 281 21.92 44.63 -60.77
CA GLY A 281 22.99 44.01 -61.59
C GLY A 281 22.63 42.77 -62.43
N GLY A 282 21.37 42.33 -62.47
CA GLY A 282 20.87 41.29 -63.38
C GLY A 282 20.99 39.83 -62.89
N TYR A 283 20.38 38.91 -63.67
CA TYR A 283 20.37 37.44 -63.50
C TYR A 283 19.58 36.87 -62.32
N SER A 284 18.48 37.51 -61.92
CA SER A 284 17.67 37.06 -60.78
C SER A 284 16.52 36.12 -61.19
N HIS A 285 16.12 35.22 -60.30
CA HIS A 285 15.03 34.24 -60.50
C HIS A 285 13.96 34.40 -59.40
N ILE A 286 12.68 34.18 -59.73
CA ILE A 286 11.60 34.11 -58.73
C ILE A 286 10.64 32.96 -59.05
N GLU A 287 10.23 32.20 -58.04
CA GLU A 287 9.28 31.10 -58.17
C GLU A 287 8.07 31.29 -57.23
N GLY A 288 6.88 30.91 -57.68
CA GLY A 288 5.66 30.86 -56.88
C GLY A 288 4.56 31.80 -57.38
N THR A 289 3.76 32.40 -56.49
CA THR A 289 2.51 33.10 -56.86
C THR A 289 2.48 34.59 -56.51
N GLY A 290 2.18 35.46 -57.48
CA GLY A 290 1.93 36.89 -57.25
C GLY A 290 3.18 37.73 -57.01
N ASN A 291 4.34 37.24 -57.43
CA ASN A 291 5.64 37.84 -57.16
C ASN A 291 6.01 38.96 -58.16
N TYR A 292 6.95 39.83 -57.79
CA TYR A 292 7.40 40.97 -58.60
C TYR A 292 8.93 41.00 -58.75
N ILE A 293 9.47 41.00 -59.97
CA ILE A 293 10.90 41.27 -60.23
C ILE A 293 11.03 42.53 -61.08
N ASN A 294 11.99 43.38 -60.76
CA ASN A 294 12.40 44.51 -61.59
C ASN A 294 13.93 44.48 -61.76
N ASP A 295 14.44 43.71 -62.73
CA ASP A 295 15.88 43.53 -62.96
C ASP A 295 16.21 42.96 -64.38
N HIS A 296 17.44 43.19 -64.87
CA HIS A 296 17.90 42.79 -66.20
C HIS A 296 18.17 41.28 -66.31
N SER A 297 17.82 40.64 -67.44
CA SER A 297 18.05 39.19 -67.68
C SER A 297 17.49 38.27 -66.59
N SER A 298 16.34 38.65 -66.01
CA SER A 298 15.65 37.90 -64.96
C SER A 298 14.42 37.16 -65.49
N HIS A 299 13.98 36.13 -64.78
CA HIS A 299 12.87 35.27 -65.17
C HIS A 299 12.03 34.84 -63.95
N ALA A 300 10.76 34.50 -64.17
CA ALA A 300 9.81 34.12 -63.13
C ALA A 300 9.05 32.82 -63.47
N GLU A 301 8.90 31.91 -62.51
CA GLU A 301 8.12 30.68 -62.59
C GLU A 301 6.93 30.70 -61.62
N GLY A 302 5.82 30.05 -61.98
CA GLY A 302 4.59 30.03 -61.17
C GLY A 302 3.51 31.05 -61.59
N ALA A 303 2.49 31.27 -60.76
CA ALA A 303 1.25 31.95 -61.16
C ALA A 303 1.25 33.46 -60.86
N ALA A 304 0.74 34.29 -61.78
CA ALA A 304 0.49 35.73 -61.54
C ALA A 304 1.73 36.58 -61.14
N ASN A 305 2.93 36.20 -61.59
CA ASN A 305 4.15 36.99 -61.37
C ASN A 305 4.29 38.15 -62.38
N ILE A 306 4.98 39.22 -61.99
CA ILE A 306 5.21 40.44 -62.80
C ILE A 306 6.72 40.68 -62.94
N VAL A 307 7.21 40.92 -64.15
CA VAL A 307 8.61 41.26 -64.45
C VAL A 307 8.70 42.64 -65.13
N ALA A 308 9.54 43.55 -64.64
CA ALA A 308 9.67 44.94 -65.14
C ALA A 308 11.12 45.35 -65.55
N ASN A 309 11.25 45.97 -66.75
CA ASN A 309 12.37 46.73 -67.41
C ASN A 309 13.81 46.13 -67.58
N GLY A 310 14.49 46.26 -68.73
CA GLY A 310 14.14 46.80 -70.06
C GLY A 310 15.31 46.79 -71.10
N GLU A 311 15.00 46.49 -72.36
CA GLU A 311 15.52 47.11 -73.61
C GLU A 311 14.52 46.88 -74.76
N ILE A 312 14.50 47.78 -75.75
CA ILE A 312 13.50 47.86 -76.83
C ILE A 312 13.76 46.76 -77.88
N GLY A 313 12.80 45.85 -78.09
CA GLY A 313 12.82 44.93 -79.25
C GLY A 313 12.37 43.48 -78.99
N GLU A 314 12.12 43.08 -77.75
CA GLU A 314 11.71 41.71 -77.41
C GLU A 314 10.23 41.68 -76.95
N PRO A 315 9.44 40.65 -77.33
CA PRO A 315 8.04 40.56 -76.92
C PRO A 315 7.89 40.37 -75.41
N LEU A 316 6.86 41.02 -74.86
CA LEU A 316 6.36 40.82 -73.50
C LEU A 316 6.10 39.33 -73.25
N ARG A 317 6.93 38.71 -72.39
CA ARG A 317 6.77 37.31 -71.98
C ARG A 317 5.81 37.24 -70.80
N ILE A 318 4.68 36.55 -70.98
CA ILE A 318 3.81 36.11 -69.89
C ILE A 318 3.61 34.60 -70.06
N GLY A 319 4.18 33.81 -69.16
CA GLY A 319 3.99 32.36 -69.13
C GLY A 319 4.79 31.69 -68.01
N ASN A 320 4.26 30.58 -67.48
CA ASN A 320 4.96 29.64 -66.61
C ASN A 320 5.04 28.25 -67.26
N ALA A 321 5.96 27.43 -66.74
CA ALA A 321 6.34 26.12 -67.25
C ALA A 321 5.18 25.12 -67.19
N TYR A 322 4.52 24.87 -68.33
CA TYR A 322 4.01 23.56 -68.81
C TYR A 322 3.33 23.66 -70.19
N ASN A 323 3.44 24.79 -70.91
CA ASN A 323 3.33 24.81 -72.38
C ASN A 323 3.84 26.14 -72.95
N GLU A 324 4.94 26.08 -73.70
CA GLU A 324 5.13 27.02 -74.82
C GLU A 324 4.08 26.66 -75.88
N CYS A 325 3.07 27.50 -76.09
CA CYS A 325 2.18 27.34 -77.24
C CYS A 325 1.79 28.69 -77.82
N TYR A 326 2.16 28.87 -79.09
CA TYR A 326 1.76 29.96 -79.96
C TYR A 326 0.24 29.96 -80.13
N LEU A 327 -0.44 31.01 -79.68
CA LEU A 327 -1.84 31.22 -80.06
C LEU A 327 -1.90 32.12 -81.30
N THR A 328 -2.19 31.51 -82.45
CA THR A 328 -2.72 32.25 -83.61
C THR A 328 -4.23 32.18 -83.55
N ILE A 329 -4.90 33.33 -83.46
CA ILE A 329 -6.36 33.44 -83.56
C ILE A 329 -6.77 33.23 -85.01
N VAL A 330 -7.70 32.31 -85.27
CA VAL A 330 -8.39 32.21 -86.57
C VAL A 330 -9.90 32.20 -86.37
N GLY A 331 -10.46 33.37 -86.04
CA GLY A 331 -11.88 33.68 -86.21
C GLY A 331 -12.84 33.27 -85.07
N GLU A 332 -14.02 33.90 -85.10
CA GLU A 332 -15.10 33.75 -84.13
C GLU A 332 -15.72 32.33 -84.22
N ASP A 333 -15.72 31.64 -83.09
CA ASP A 333 -16.43 30.38 -82.80
C ASP A 333 -15.89 29.06 -83.40
N THR A 334 -14.63 28.67 -83.15
CA THR A 334 -14.23 27.24 -82.99
C THR A 334 -12.76 27.04 -82.53
N TYR A 335 -12.51 26.03 -81.69
CA TYR A 335 -11.15 25.50 -81.37
C TYR A 335 -11.03 24.03 -81.86
N LYS A 336 -9.86 23.60 -82.35
CA LYS A 336 -9.55 22.20 -82.74
C LYS A 336 -8.13 21.82 -82.29
N VAL A 337 -7.97 20.65 -81.66
CA VAL A 337 -6.69 19.91 -81.53
C VAL A 337 -6.97 18.42 -81.79
N GLN A 338 -5.98 17.73 -82.38
CA GLN A 338 -6.02 16.43 -83.06
C GLN A 338 -7.00 15.36 -82.51
N GLY A 339 -7.98 15.00 -83.34
CA GLY A 339 -8.41 13.60 -83.48
C GLY A 339 -9.85 13.25 -83.15
N TYR A 340 -10.54 13.93 -82.22
CA TYR A 340 -11.91 13.55 -81.86
C TYR A 340 -12.80 14.75 -81.49
N THR A 341 -14.07 14.65 -81.87
CA THR A 341 -15.18 15.56 -81.54
C THR A 341 -16.19 14.78 -80.72
N ILE A 342 -16.64 15.29 -79.56
CA ILE A 342 -17.91 15.09 -78.79
C ILE A 342 -17.74 16.01 -77.55
N GLY A 343 -18.61 16.94 -77.12
CA GLY A 343 -20.04 16.86 -76.76
C GLY A 343 -20.15 16.89 -75.21
N GLN A 344 -20.97 17.80 -74.64
CA GLN A 344 -20.96 18.25 -73.23
C GLN A 344 -20.88 17.16 -72.14
N ASP A 345 -20.13 17.51 -71.08
CA ASP A 345 -20.02 16.89 -69.74
C ASP A 345 -19.58 15.41 -69.67
N VAL A 346 -18.26 15.19 -69.61
CA VAL A 346 -17.50 14.14 -68.88
C VAL A 346 -16.03 14.20 -69.37
N VAL A 347 -15.04 14.29 -68.46
CA VAL A 347 -13.61 14.12 -68.77
C VAL A 347 -13.12 12.80 -68.19
N VAL A 348 -12.75 11.87 -69.07
CA VAL A 348 -11.95 10.67 -68.77
C VAL A 348 -10.51 11.00 -69.19
N THR A 349 -9.55 10.90 -68.26
CA THR A 349 -8.12 11.07 -68.57
C THR A 349 -7.43 9.71 -68.54
N TYR A 350 -6.87 9.28 -69.68
CA TYR A 350 -5.93 8.15 -69.76
C TYR A 350 -4.49 8.69 -69.66
N LEU A 351 -3.63 8.01 -68.90
CA LEU A 351 -2.17 8.15 -69.00
C LEU A 351 -1.56 6.77 -69.33
N SER A 352 -0.92 6.69 -70.48
CA SER A 352 -0.04 5.61 -70.96
C SER A 352 0.90 6.28 -71.98
N GLU A 353 2.21 6.11 -72.09
CA GLU A 353 3.23 5.08 -71.79
C GLU A 353 4.58 5.86 -71.70
N PHE A 354 5.68 5.46 -71.03
CA PHE A 354 6.60 4.36 -71.37
C PHE A 354 7.73 4.26 -70.30
N ASP A 355 7.86 3.12 -69.61
CA ASP A 355 9.14 2.45 -69.30
C ASP A 355 8.84 0.94 -69.29
N PRO A 356 9.56 0.07 -70.03
CA PRO A 356 9.18 -1.31 -70.19
C PRO A 356 9.83 -2.14 -69.08
N ILE A 357 9.09 -2.38 -67.99
CA ILE A 357 9.06 -3.57 -67.10
C ILE A 357 8.22 -3.15 -65.88
N ALA A 358 6.89 -3.17 -66.02
CA ALA A 358 5.91 -3.33 -64.94
C ALA A 358 4.50 -3.13 -65.54
N THR A 359 3.62 -4.09 -65.29
CA THR A 359 2.20 -4.08 -65.66
C THR A 359 1.48 -2.83 -65.14
N CYS A 360 0.99 -2.01 -66.07
CA CYS A 360 0.12 -0.85 -65.81
C CYS A 360 -1.23 -1.31 -65.20
N ILE A 361 -1.57 -0.81 -64.01
CA ILE A 361 -2.95 -0.80 -63.51
C ILE A 361 -3.61 0.48 -64.05
N ARG A 362 -4.81 0.37 -64.64
CA ARG A 362 -5.62 1.52 -65.08
C ARG A 362 -6.36 2.10 -63.88
N THR A 363 -6.18 3.38 -63.60
CA THR A 363 -6.99 4.13 -62.62
C THR A 363 -7.92 5.08 -63.37
N THR A 364 -9.23 4.95 -63.18
CA THR A 364 -10.24 5.88 -63.70
C THR A 364 -10.76 6.72 -62.52
N ILE A 365 -10.64 8.05 -62.61
CA ILE A 365 -11.24 8.98 -61.64
C ILE A 365 -12.54 9.50 -62.25
N VAL A 366 -13.67 9.35 -61.55
CA VAL A 366 -14.94 9.98 -61.94
C VAL A 366 -15.38 10.89 -60.80
N SER A 367 -15.52 12.19 -61.09
CA SER A 367 -16.06 13.19 -60.17
C SER A 367 -17.43 13.62 -60.68
N PHE A 368 -18.44 13.66 -59.81
CA PHE A 368 -19.72 14.35 -60.07
C PHE A 368 -19.87 15.58 -59.15
N PRO A 369 -20.61 16.61 -59.56
CA PRO A 369 -20.55 17.93 -58.91
C PRO A 369 -21.35 18.06 -57.60
N GLU A 370 -22.21 17.10 -57.27
CA GLU A 370 -23.04 17.16 -56.05
C GLU A 370 -23.16 15.74 -55.48
N ASP A 371 -22.53 15.53 -54.32
CA ASP A 371 -22.52 14.34 -53.45
C ASP A 371 -21.81 13.04 -53.93
N ASN A 372 -20.94 12.52 -53.04
CA ASN A 372 -20.29 11.20 -53.01
C ASN A 372 -19.15 10.90 -54.02
N THR A 373 -17.90 11.02 -53.56
CA THR A 373 -16.72 10.48 -54.26
C THR A 373 -16.49 9.02 -53.85
N VAL A 374 -16.47 8.10 -54.83
CA VAL A 374 -16.00 6.71 -54.66
C VAL A 374 -14.76 6.52 -55.54
N ILE A 375 -13.66 6.04 -54.95
CA ILE A 375 -12.47 5.60 -55.69
C ILE A 375 -12.60 4.09 -55.92
N ILE A 376 -12.94 3.66 -57.15
CA ILE A 376 -12.86 2.25 -57.56
C ILE A 376 -11.68 2.11 -58.54
N ALA A 377 -10.64 1.41 -58.13
CA ALA A 377 -9.65 0.89 -59.06
C ALA A 377 -10.19 -0.42 -59.66
N ASP A 378 -10.44 -0.43 -60.97
CA ASP A 378 -11.06 -1.56 -61.66
C ASP A 378 -10.09 -2.74 -61.75
N GLY A 379 -10.51 -3.92 -61.28
CA GLY A 379 -9.71 -5.15 -61.40
C GLY A 379 -9.92 -6.27 -60.38
N LEU A 380 -10.97 -6.31 -59.54
CA LEU A 380 -11.26 -7.48 -58.68
C LEU A 380 -12.77 -7.72 -58.48
N PRO A 381 -13.23 -8.99 -58.41
CA PRO A 381 -14.60 -9.32 -58.04
C PRO A 381 -14.82 -9.14 -56.52
N ASN A 382 -15.87 -8.40 -56.14
CA ASN A 382 -16.44 -8.25 -54.79
C ASN A 382 -15.73 -7.27 -53.81
N ALA A 383 -15.55 -6.00 -54.20
CA ALA A 383 -15.38 -4.88 -53.26
C ALA A 383 -16.67 -4.04 -53.27
N ASN A 384 -17.24 -3.73 -52.11
CA ASN A 384 -18.51 -3.00 -51.98
C ASN A 384 -18.30 -1.79 -51.05
N ALA A 385 -18.89 -0.65 -51.38
CA ALA A 385 -18.85 0.57 -50.57
C ALA A 385 -20.29 1.10 -50.50
N ASP A 386 -20.93 0.98 -49.34
CA ASP A 386 -22.29 1.45 -49.11
C ASP A 386 -22.24 2.67 -48.16
N GLY A 387 -22.49 3.86 -48.72
CA GLY A 387 -22.79 5.08 -47.95
C GLY A 387 -21.65 5.69 -47.12
N GLY A 388 -20.86 6.58 -47.72
CA GLY A 388 -19.97 7.51 -47.02
C GLY A 388 -18.54 7.53 -47.58
N TYR A 389 -17.85 8.68 -47.43
CA TYR A 389 -16.53 8.99 -48.00
C TYR A 389 -15.42 8.02 -47.53
N GLY A 390 -15.26 6.87 -48.19
CA GLY A 390 -14.23 5.85 -47.87
C GLY A 390 -13.17 5.69 -48.97
N ILE A 391 -11.94 5.35 -48.58
CA ILE A 391 -10.79 5.13 -49.49
C ILE A 391 -10.37 3.66 -49.42
N ILE A 392 -10.28 3.00 -50.59
CA ILE A 392 -9.74 1.64 -50.75
C ILE A 392 -8.41 1.74 -51.52
N ILE A 393 -7.30 1.26 -50.94
CA ILE A 393 -6.00 1.18 -51.62
C ILE A 393 -5.47 -0.27 -51.51
N PRO A 394 -5.17 -0.95 -52.64
CA PRO A 394 -4.56 -2.27 -52.61
C PRO A 394 -3.10 -2.21 -52.13
N TYR A 395 -2.74 -3.03 -51.13
CA TYR A 395 -1.35 -3.29 -50.74
C TYR A 395 -0.75 -4.33 -51.69
N ASN A 396 0.42 -4.06 -52.29
CA ASN A 396 1.09 -4.98 -53.20
C ASN A 396 2.56 -5.12 -52.83
N GLU A 397 2.88 -6.12 -52.01
CA GLU A 397 4.24 -6.65 -51.90
C GLU A 397 4.23 -8.10 -52.39
N SER A 398 4.86 -8.32 -53.55
CA SER A 398 5.47 -9.56 -54.04
C SER A 398 4.70 -10.90 -53.96
N TYR A 399 4.29 -11.39 -55.15
CA TYR A 399 4.22 -12.81 -55.52
C TYR A 399 3.37 -13.77 -54.66
N ASP A 400 2.05 -13.54 -54.55
CA ASP A 400 1.08 -14.65 -54.67
C ASP A 400 -0.36 -14.19 -55.01
N TYR A 401 -1.12 -15.06 -55.65
CA TYR A 401 -2.28 -14.79 -56.52
C TYR A 401 -3.61 -14.45 -55.79
N LEU A 402 -3.63 -13.64 -54.72
CA LEU A 402 -4.80 -13.49 -53.82
C LEU A 402 -5.14 -12.07 -53.32
N ASN A 403 -4.66 -11.01 -53.98
CA ASN A 403 -4.87 -9.63 -53.55
C ASN A 403 -6.34 -9.14 -53.72
N GLY A 404 -6.95 -8.67 -52.62
CA GLY A 404 -8.09 -7.74 -52.56
C GLY A 404 -9.54 -8.26 -52.55
N ARG A 405 -9.82 -9.57 -52.42
CA ARG A 405 -11.21 -10.06 -52.27
C ARG A 405 -11.79 -9.71 -50.89
N GLY A 406 -13.01 -9.17 -50.85
CA GLY A 406 -13.82 -9.03 -49.63
C GLY A 406 -13.54 -7.80 -48.76
N GLN A 407 -12.95 -6.74 -49.33
CA GLN A 407 -12.85 -5.45 -48.64
C GLN A 407 -14.21 -4.75 -48.58
N HIS A 408 -14.54 -4.19 -47.42
CA HIS A 408 -15.79 -3.50 -47.19
C HIS A 408 -15.55 -2.22 -46.38
N VAL A 409 -16.15 -1.11 -46.79
CA VAL A 409 -16.07 0.17 -46.06
C VAL A 409 -17.46 0.78 -46.01
N GLU A 410 -17.91 1.13 -44.80
CA GLU A 410 -19.15 1.87 -44.53
C GLU A 410 -18.85 3.11 -43.67
N GLY A 411 -19.63 4.18 -43.78
CA GLY A 411 -19.47 5.36 -42.95
C GLY A 411 -18.47 6.42 -43.45
N VAL A 412 -18.15 7.39 -42.59
CA VAL A 412 -17.50 8.66 -43.01
C VAL A 412 -16.02 8.68 -42.64
N GLY A 413 -15.13 8.80 -43.64
CA GLY A 413 -13.68 8.91 -43.41
C GLY A 413 -12.99 7.58 -43.07
N CYS A 414 -13.65 6.45 -43.34
CA CYS A 414 -13.16 5.12 -43.03
C CYS A 414 -12.21 4.58 -44.12
N GLY A 415 -11.33 3.64 -43.77
CA GLY A 415 -10.45 2.98 -44.73
C GLY A 415 -10.18 1.52 -44.38
N ALA A 416 -10.30 0.63 -45.38
CA ALA A 416 -9.99 -0.79 -45.25
C ALA A 416 -8.90 -1.18 -46.27
N PHE A 417 -7.78 -1.72 -45.78
CA PHE A 417 -6.55 -1.94 -46.55
C PHE A 417 -5.98 -3.33 -46.28
N GLY A 418 -6.53 -4.33 -46.97
CA GLY A 418 -6.05 -5.73 -46.92
C GLY A 418 -7.17 -6.71 -47.25
N LYS A 419 -6.84 -7.96 -47.57
CA LYS A 419 -7.85 -8.94 -48.01
C LYS A 419 -8.86 -9.19 -46.87
N GLY A 420 -10.16 -9.11 -47.13
CA GLY A 420 -11.20 -9.30 -46.10
C GLY A 420 -11.30 -8.21 -45.04
N ALA A 421 -10.61 -7.07 -45.20
CA ALA A 421 -10.67 -5.98 -44.23
C ALA A 421 -12.04 -5.27 -44.27
N HIS A 422 -12.60 -4.93 -43.11
CA HIS A 422 -13.85 -4.21 -42.95
C HIS A 422 -13.66 -2.98 -42.05
N ALA A 423 -14.09 -1.80 -42.50
CA ALA A 423 -14.11 -0.59 -41.68
C ALA A 423 -15.48 0.11 -41.75
N GLU A 424 -16.15 0.29 -40.61
CA GLU A 424 -17.42 1.01 -40.50
C GLU A 424 -17.38 2.15 -39.46
N GLY A 425 -18.31 3.12 -39.53
CA GLY A 425 -18.44 4.20 -38.53
C GLY A 425 -17.90 5.58 -38.97
N LEU A 426 -17.08 6.23 -38.12
CA LEU A 426 -16.52 7.57 -38.35
C LEU A 426 -14.99 7.57 -38.16
N THR A 427 -14.26 7.78 -39.24
CA THR A 427 -12.78 7.88 -39.25
C THR A 427 -12.10 6.62 -38.69
N THR A 428 -12.59 5.43 -39.05
CA THR A 428 -12.03 4.14 -38.62
C THR A 428 -11.06 3.57 -39.66
N ILE A 429 -10.06 2.79 -39.24
CA ILE A 429 -9.02 2.28 -40.14
C ILE A 429 -8.72 0.80 -39.87
N ALA A 430 -9.01 -0.07 -40.83
CA ALA A 430 -8.64 -1.49 -40.83
C ALA A 430 -7.46 -1.74 -41.80
N LEU A 431 -6.28 -2.10 -41.28
CA LEU A 431 -5.02 -2.31 -42.01
C LEU A 431 -4.55 -3.77 -41.87
N GLY A 432 -4.64 -4.56 -42.94
CA GLY A 432 -4.14 -5.93 -42.98
C GLY A 432 -5.18 -6.97 -43.37
N LEU A 433 -4.78 -8.25 -43.30
CA LEU A 433 -5.62 -9.39 -43.63
C LEU A 433 -6.71 -9.58 -42.58
N ALA A 434 -7.98 -9.59 -43.01
CA ALA A 434 -9.17 -9.87 -42.19
C ALA A 434 -9.38 -8.96 -40.96
N ASN A 435 -8.85 -7.74 -41.02
CA ASN A 435 -9.04 -6.73 -39.99
C ASN A 435 -10.47 -6.19 -39.95
N HIS A 436 -10.98 -5.87 -38.76
CA HIS A 436 -12.27 -5.20 -38.59
C HIS A 436 -12.11 -3.95 -37.72
N SER A 437 -12.65 -2.81 -38.14
CA SER A 437 -12.73 -1.59 -37.32
C SER A 437 -14.12 -0.98 -37.39
N GLU A 438 -14.77 -0.75 -36.25
CA GLU A 438 -16.07 -0.09 -36.15
C GLU A 438 -16.06 1.03 -35.10
N GLY A 439 -17.05 1.94 -35.12
CA GLY A 439 -17.17 3.03 -34.14
C GLY A 439 -16.57 4.37 -34.57
N ILE A 440 -15.83 5.07 -33.71
CA ILE A 440 -15.27 6.43 -33.95
C ILE A 440 -13.77 6.43 -33.71
N LEU A 441 -12.96 6.84 -34.69
CA LEU A 441 -11.50 6.97 -34.57
C LEU A 441 -10.80 5.69 -34.07
N THR A 442 -11.34 4.53 -34.46
CA THR A 442 -10.77 3.22 -34.11
C THR A 442 -9.77 2.76 -35.18
N THR A 443 -8.81 1.94 -34.79
CA THR A 443 -7.80 1.41 -35.73
C THR A 443 -7.48 -0.04 -35.40
N SER A 444 -7.63 -0.93 -36.37
CA SER A 444 -7.16 -2.30 -36.33
C SER A 444 -6.04 -2.50 -37.35
N ARG A 445 -4.84 -2.91 -36.94
CA ARG A 445 -3.66 -3.01 -37.84
C ARG A 445 -2.78 -4.25 -37.69
N GLY A 446 -3.18 -5.21 -36.87
CA GLY A 446 -2.60 -6.55 -36.86
C GLY A 446 -3.48 -7.51 -37.66
N GLU A 447 -2.92 -8.54 -38.30
CA GLU A 447 -3.72 -9.53 -39.01
C GLU A 447 -4.84 -10.10 -38.11
N ALA A 448 -6.06 -10.19 -38.65
CA ALA A 448 -7.27 -10.62 -37.95
C ALA A 448 -7.61 -9.82 -36.67
N SER A 449 -7.11 -8.58 -36.52
CA SER A 449 -7.44 -7.73 -35.38
C SER A 449 -8.80 -7.04 -35.52
N HIS A 450 -9.45 -6.79 -34.39
CA HIS A 450 -10.76 -6.11 -34.29
C HIS A 450 -10.65 -4.90 -33.37
N ALA A 451 -11.17 -3.74 -33.78
CA ALA A 451 -11.24 -2.54 -32.95
C ALA A 451 -12.64 -1.91 -33.03
N GLU A 452 -13.32 -1.76 -31.90
CA GLU A 452 -14.66 -1.17 -31.81
C GLU A 452 -14.76 -0.08 -30.74
N GLY A 453 -15.83 0.71 -30.74
CA GLY A 453 -16.04 1.79 -29.78
C GLY A 453 -15.47 3.15 -30.20
N SER A 454 -14.62 3.78 -29.38
CA SER A 454 -14.10 5.14 -29.62
C SER A 454 -12.62 5.26 -29.29
N TYR A 455 -11.79 5.75 -30.20
CA TYR A 455 -10.33 5.89 -30.01
C TYR A 455 -9.59 4.59 -29.64
N THR A 456 -10.13 3.42 -30.01
CA THR A 456 -9.51 2.12 -29.71
C THR A 456 -8.45 1.74 -30.74
N LEU A 457 -7.44 0.96 -30.30
CA LEU A 457 -6.34 0.48 -31.15
C LEU A 457 -6.08 -1.01 -30.90
N ALA A 458 -6.26 -1.82 -31.93
CA ALA A 458 -5.84 -3.22 -31.96
C ALA A 458 -4.70 -3.37 -32.97
N SER A 459 -3.49 -3.76 -32.56
CA SER A 459 -2.31 -3.70 -33.45
C SER A 459 -1.49 -4.96 -33.61
N ALA A 460 -1.88 -6.06 -32.99
CA ALA A 460 -1.17 -7.34 -33.09
C ALA A 460 -2.07 -8.42 -33.68
N TRP A 461 -1.47 -9.56 -34.03
CA TRP A 461 -2.20 -10.69 -34.61
C TRP A 461 -3.34 -11.13 -33.69
N GLY A 462 -4.58 -11.14 -34.18
CA GLY A 462 -5.77 -11.54 -33.44
C GLY A 462 -6.12 -10.67 -32.22
N SER A 463 -5.56 -9.47 -32.08
CA SER A 463 -5.86 -8.57 -30.95
C SER A 463 -7.26 -7.96 -31.07
N HIS A 464 -7.95 -7.76 -29.93
CA HIS A 464 -9.28 -7.14 -29.86
C HIS A 464 -9.28 -5.93 -28.91
N ALA A 465 -9.78 -4.77 -29.35
CA ALA A 465 -9.94 -3.60 -28.49
C ALA A 465 -11.35 -3.00 -28.61
N GLU A 466 -12.04 -2.82 -27.48
CA GLU A 466 -13.39 -2.27 -27.41
C GLU A 466 -13.52 -1.20 -26.31
N GLY A 467 -14.62 -0.42 -26.33
CA GLY A 467 -14.85 0.67 -25.36
C GLY A 467 -14.32 2.05 -25.80
N SER A 468 -13.57 2.73 -24.93
CA SER A 468 -13.14 4.14 -25.13
C SER A 468 -11.65 4.33 -24.81
N GLY A 469 -10.80 4.47 -25.83
CA GLY A 469 -9.35 4.65 -25.67
C GLY A 469 -8.58 3.37 -25.33
N GLY A 470 -9.21 2.20 -25.44
CA GLY A 470 -8.62 0.89 -25.20
C GLY A 470 -7.53 0.52 -26.22
N LYS A 471 -6.47 -0.17 -25.75
CA LYS A 471 -5.34 -0.58 -26.60
C LYS A 471 -4.99 -2.05 -26.40
N ALA A 472 -5.11 -2.85 -27.45
CA ALA A 472 -4.68 -4.25 -27.48
C ALA A 472 -3.48 -4.40 -28.43
N LEU A 473 -2.28 -4.53 -27.86
CA LEU A 473 -1.01 -4.46 -28.60
C LEU A 473 -0.21 -5.77 -28.58
N GLY A 474 -0.59 -6.75 -27.75
CA GLY A 474 -0.01 -8.09 -27.75
C GLY A 474 -0.76 -9.06 -28.67
N THR A 475 -0.07 -10.11 -29.14
CA THR A 475 -0.72 -11.19 -29.93
C THR A 475 -1.89 -11.78 -29.14
N ALA A 476 -3.07 -11.88 -29.76
CA ALA A 476 -4.32 -12.35 -29.15
C ALA A 476 -4.67 -11.65 -27.82
N SER A 477 -4.27 -10.39 -27.65
CA SER A 477 -4.62 -9.58 -26.49
C SER A 477 -6.03 -9.00 -26.60
N HIS A 478 -6.68 -8.74 -25.47
CA HIS A 478 -8.01 -8.15 -25.39
C HIS A 478 -8.02 -6.95 -24.44
N ALA A 479 -8.53 -5.80 -24.89
CA ALA A 479 -8.71 -4.62 -24.05
C ALA A 479 -10.16 -4.10 -24.15
N GLU A 480 -10.90 -4.14 -23.05
CA GLU A 480 -12.30 -3.68 -22.94
C GLU A 480 -12.41 -2.54 -21.91
N GLY A 481 -13.33 -1.60 -22.10
CA GLY A 481 -13.61 -0.52 -21.15
C GLY A 481 -12.96 0.83 -21.49
N SER A 482 -12.60 1.65 -20.50
CA SER A 482 -12.09 3.01 -20.71
C SER A 482 -10.58 3.11 -20.43
N TYR A 483 -9.80 3.50 -21.43
CA TYR A 483 -8.34 3.66 -21.35
C TYR A 483 -7.59 2.41 -20.85
N THR A 484 -8.13 1.22 -21.10
CA THR A 484 -7.49 -0.06 -20.76
C THR A 484 -6.40 -0.40 -21.76
N GLN A 485 -5.37 -1.14 -21.31
CA GLN A 485 -4.21 -1.45 -22.13
C GLN A 485 -3.74 -2.90 -21.91
N ALA A 486 -3.82 -3.72 -22.95
CA ALA A 486 -3.34 -5.10 -22.99
C ALA A 486 -2.09 -5.20 -23.89
N TYR A 487 -0.91 -5.11 -23.28
CA TYR A 487 0.39 -5.12 -23.98
C TYR A 487 1.01 -6.51 -24.07
N GLY A 488 0.72 -7.40 -23.14
CA GLY A 488 1.28 -8.75 -23.15
C GLY A 488 0.61 -9.67 -24.17
N ASN A 489 1.34 -10.64 -24.72
CA ASN A 489 0.73 -11.68 -25.54
C ASN A 489 -0.29 -12.48 -24.70
N PHE A 490 -1.48 -12.72 -25.26
CA PHE A 490 -2.61 -13.36 -24.59
C PHE A 490 -3.09 -12.64 -23.32
N SER A 491 -2.80 -11.35 -23.18
CA SER A 491 -3.22 -10.56 -22.03
C SER A 491 -4.66 -10.05 -22.18
N HIS A 492 -5.33 -9.82 -21.05
CA HIS A 492 -6.68 -9.26 -21.01
C HIS A 492 -6.75 -8.10 -20.01
N ALA A 493 -7.25 -6.94 -20.44
CA ALA A 493 -7.46 -5.77 -19.59
C ALA A 493 -8.91 -5.27 -19.70
N GLU A 494 -9.62 -5.17 -18.59
CA GLU A 494 -11.01 -4.70 -18.52
C GLU A 494 -11.22 -3.64 -17.43
N GLY A 495 -12.24 -2.78 -17.59
CA GLY A 495 -12.59 -1.72 -16.62
C GLY A 495 -12.12 -0.31 -17.00
N ASN A 496 -11.43 0.39 -16.10
CA ASN A 496 -11.01 1.79 -16.27
C ASN A 496 -9.52 1.95 -15.94
N PHE A 497 -8.70 2.48 -16.85
CA PHE A 497 -7.25 2.64 -16.68
C PHE A 497 -6.48 1.35 -16.28
N SER A 498 -7.06 0.16 -16.52
CA SER A 498 -6.43 -1.13 -16.21
C SER A 498 -5.33 -1.48 -17.23
N GLU A 499 -4.21 -2.04 -16.77
CA GLU A 499 -3.03 -2.38 -17.57
C GLU A 499 -2.61 -3.85 -17.40
N ALA A 500 -2.73 -4.64 -18.46
CA ALA A 500 -2.24 -6.03 -18.52
C ALA A 500 -0.97 -6.09 -19.40
N LEU A 501 0.20 -6.12 -18.77
CA LEU A 501 1.51 -5.97 -19.41
C LEU A 501 2.28 -7.28 -19.55
N GLY A 502 2.00 -8.27 -18.70
CA GLY A 502 2.69 -9.56 -18.71
C GLY A 502 2.12 -10.52 -19.75
N HIS A 503 2.93 -11.50 -20.17
CA HIS A 503 2.43 -12.60 -20.99
C HIS A 503 1.34 -13.38 -20.21
N ARG A 504 0.14 -13.55 -20.79
CA ARG A 504 -1.05 -14.15 -20.16
C ARG A 504 -1.50 -13.45 -18.86
N SER A 505 -1.22 -12.14 -18.71
CA SER A 505 -1.71 -11.39 -17.54
C SER A 505 -3.16 -10.96 -17.68
N HIS A 506 -3.88 -10.86 -16.58
CA HIS A 506 -5.25 -10.34 -16.52
C HIS A 506 -5.35 -9.14 -15.57
N SER A 507 -5.94 -8.03 -16.00
CA SER A 507 -6.16 -6.84 -15.15
C SER A 507 -7.59 -6.33 -15.29
N GLU A 508 -8.36 -6.35 -14.20
CA GLU A 508 -9.75 -5.87 -14.15
C GLU A 508 -9.92 -4.78 -13.07
N GLY A 509 -10.93 -3.91 -13.21
CA GLY A 509 -11.28 -2.88 -12.20
C GLY A 509 -10.91 -1.44 -12.57
N ASP A 510 -10.46 -0.63 -11.59
CA ASP A 510 -10.08 0.78 -11.77
C ASP A 510 -8.59 0.98 -11.43
N SER A 511 -7.82 1.51 -12.39
CA SER A 511 -6.39 1.80 -12.24
C SER A 511 -5.54 0.60 -11.77
N THR A 512 -5.89 -0.62 -12.18
CA THR A 512 -5.16 -1.85 -11.83
C THR A 512 -4.02 -2.16 -12.80
N ARG A 513 -2.99 -2.88 -12.34
CA ARG A 513 -1.83 -3.24 -13.18
C ARG A 513 -1.31 -4.65 -12.93
N ALA A 514 -1.45 -5.53 -13.91
CA ALA A 514 -0.88 -6.87 -13.95
C ALA A 514 0.34 -6.91 -14.88
N SER A 515 1.55 -7.03 -14.33
CA SER A 515 2.82 -6.92 -15.08
C SER A 515 3.71 -8.16 -15.06
N GLY A 516 3.48 -9.08 -14.12
CA GLY A 516 4.14 -10.38 -14.15
C GLY A 516 3.52 -11.31 -15.18
N SER A 517 4.30 -12.25 -15.73
CA SER A 517 3.76 -13.34 -16.54
C SER A 517 2.73 -14.13 -15.71
N ASN A 518 1.57 -14.44 -16.29
CA ASN A 518 0.45 -15.11 -15.61
C ASN A 518 -0.09 -14.38 -14.37
N SER A 519 0.22 -13.09 -14.19
CA SER A 519 -0.30 -12.31 -13.05
C SER A 519 -1.77 -11.93 -13.25
N HIS A 520 -2.49 -11.77 -12.15
CA HIS A 520 -3.88 -11.34 -12.12
C HIS A 520 -4.04 -10.17 -11.14
N THR A 521 -4.69 -9.10 -11.58
CA THR A 521 -5.04 -7.97 -10.71
C THR A 521 -6.51 -7.60 -10.85
N GLU A 522 -7.21 -7.39 -9.73
CA GLU A 522 -8.60 -6.94 -9.68
C GLU A 522 -8.82 -5.82 -8.64
N GLY A 523 -9.89 -5.04 -8.77
CA GLY A 523 -10.30 -4.02 -7.79
C GLY A 523 -9.86 -2.59 -8.13
N ASP A 524 -9.33 -1.85 -7.16
CA ASP A 524 -8.99 -0.41 -7.27
C ASP A 524 -7.52 -0.16 -6.91
N ASN A 525 -6.75 0.40 -7.85
CA ASN A 525 -5.37 0.83 -7.67
C ASN A 525 -4.40 -0.27 -7.17
N SER A 526 -4.70 -1.53 -7.53
CA SER A 526 -3.92 -2.72 -7.14
C SER A 526 -2.86 -3.06 -8.19
N VAL A 527 -1.79 -3.76 -7.78
CA VAL A 527 -0.66 -4.12 -8.66
C VAL A 527 -0.18 -5.55 -8.41
N ALA A 528 -0.24 -6.40 -9.43
CA ALA A 528 0.44 -7.69 -9.45
C ALA A 528 1.65 -7.62 -10.40
N SER A 529 2.86 -7.82 -9.88
CA SER A 529 4.12 -7.68 -10.65
C SER A 529 5.03 -8.91 -10.59
N GLY A 530 4.80 -9.82 -9.64
CA GLY A 530 5.48 -11.10 -9.63
C GLY A 530 4.89 -12.08 -10.65
N ILE A 531 5.68 -13.07 -11.06
CA ILE A 531 5.20 -14.17 -11.91
C ILE A 531 4.11 -14.95 -11.16
N SER A 532 2.98 -15.22 -11.81
CA SER A 532 1.82 -15.90 -11.23
C SER A 532 1.34 -15.28 -9.91
N SER A 533 1.47 -13.95 -9.78
CA SER A 533 1.00 -13.22 -8.59
C SER A 533 -0.47 -12.78 -8.74
N HIS A 534 -1.16 -12.62 -7.62
CA HIS A 534 -2.56 -12.17 -7.56
C HIS A 534 -2.71 -10.99 -6.60
N ALA A 535 -3.22 -9.85 -7.07
CA ALA A 535 -3.54 -8.69 -6.24
C ALA A 535 -5.01 -8.30 -6.40
N GLN A 536 -5.73 -8.17 -5.29
CA GLN A 536 -7.18 -7.89 -5.31
C GLN A 536 -7.57 -6.79 -4.32
N ASN A 537 -8.81 -6.30 -4.45
CA ASN A 537 -9.42 -5.26 -3.61
C ASN A 537 -8.77 -3.88 -3.79
N GLY A 538 -8.23 -3.21 -2.75
CA GLY A 538 -7.86 -1.79 -2.83
C GLY A 538 -6.39 -1.52 -2.50
N SER A 539 -5.67 -0.85 -3.40
CA SER A 539 -4.28 -0.42 -3.19
C SER A 539 -3.33 -1.55 -2.74
N THR A 540 -3.56 -2.79 -3.19
CA THR A 540 -2.76 -3.96 -2.80
C THR A 540 -1.61 -4.20 -3.79
N ARG A 541 -0.55 -4.86 -3.34
CA ARG A 541 0.68 -5.06 -4.13
C ARG A 541 1.19 -6.49 -3.95
N ALA A 542 1.11 -7.29 -5.01
CA ALA A 542 1.69 -8.63 -5.08
C ALA A 542 2.96 -8.57 -5.94
N THR A 543 4.13 -8.32 -5.33
CA THR A 543 5.39 -8.06 -6.05
C THR A 543 6.26 -9.29 -6.22
N GLY A 544 6.12 -10.27 -5.32
CA GLY A 544 6.89 -11.50 -5.41
C GLY A 544 6.26 -12.54 -6.33
N ASN A 545 7.09 -13.43 -6.88
CA ASN A 545 6.62 -14.59 -7.60
C ASN A 545 5.71 -15.43 -6.70
N TYR A 546 4.59 -15.90 -7.25
CA TYR A 546 3.58 -16.72 -6.56
C TYR A 546 2.91 -16.04 -5.35
N SER A 547 2.98 -14.71 -5.27
CA SER A 547 2.43 -13.96 -4.13
C SER A 547 0.94 -13.66 -4.27
N HIS A 548 0.24 -13.53 -3.14
CA HIS A 548 -1.16 -13.14 -3.09
C HIS A 548 -1.36 -11.98 -2.11
N ALA A 549 -1.87 -10.84 -2.59
CA ALA A 549 -2.20 -9.67 -1.79
C ALA A 549 -3.70 -9.34 -1.88
N GLY A 550 -4.39 -9.29 -0.75
CA GLY A 550 -5.81 -8.93 -0.67
C GLY A 550 -6.13 -7.95 0.46
N GLY A 551 -7.31 -7.34 0.41
CA GLY A 551 -7.75 -6.34 1.40
C GLY A 551 -7.40 -4.89 1.01
N LEU A 552 -6.90 -4.07 1.94
CA LEU A 552 -6.62 -2.65 1.69
C LEU A 552 -5.16 -2.30 2.02
N GLY A 553 -4.39 -1.85 1.03
CA GLY A 553 -3.03 -1.36 1.27
C GLY A 553 -2.02 -2.43 1.70
N THR A 554 -2.25 -3.69 1.31
CA THR A 554 -1.40 -4.83 1.66
C THR A 554 -0.29 -5.07 0.63
N GLU A 555 0.85 -5.60 1.07
CA GLU A 555 2.02 -5.94 0.26
C GLU A 555 2.43 -7.39 0.52
N ALA A 556 2.53 -8.19 -0.55
CA ALA A 556 2.97 -9.58 -0.54
C ALA A 556 4.20 -9.79 -1.44
N ARG A 557 5.14 -10.62 -0.97
CA ARG A 557 6.38 -11.01 -1.67
C ARG A 557 6.44 -12.52 -1.93
N TYR A 558 7.60 -13.09 -2.26
CA TYR A 558 7.75 -14.45 -2.79
C TYR A 558 6.93 -15.51 -2.02
N ALA A 559 5.99 -16.16 -2.72
CA ALA A 559 5.07 -17.19 -2.20
C ALA A 559 4.29 -16.79 -0.93
N GLN A 560 4.23 -15.49 -0.59
CA GLN A 560 3.56 -14.99 0.60
C GLN A 560 2.09 -14.69 0.30
N THR A 561 1.23 -14.97 1.28
CA THR A 561 -0.13 -14.44 1.34
C THR A 561 -0.19 -13.27 2.33
N ALA A 562 -0.63 -12.09 1.87
CA ALA A 562 -0.88 -10.94 2.73
C ALA A 562 -2.33 -10.47 2.60
N ILE A 563 -3.06 -10.41 3.72
CA ILE A 563 -4.47 -10.00 3.78
C ILE A 563 -4.71 -8.98 4.89
N GLY A 564 -5.92 -8.39 4.93
CA GLY A 564 -6.31 -7.43 5.98
C GLY A 564 -6.10 -5.98 5.53
N ILE A 565 -5.64 -5.12 6.44
CA ILE A 565 -5.44 -3.69 6.18
C ILE A 565 -4.02 -3.25 6.53
N PHE A 566 -3.34 -2.61 5.58
CA PHE A 566 -2.03 -1.95 5.74
C PHE A 566 -1.01 -2.75 6.55
N ASN A 567 -0.58 -3.91 6.02
CA ASN A 567 0.45 -4.72 6.65
C ASN A 567 1.85 -4.06 6.56
N ILE A 568 2.74 -4.45 7.47
CA ILE A 568 4.18 -4.28 7.31
C ILE A 568 4.65 -5.38 6.36
N GLY A 569 5.11 -4.99 5.17
CA GLY A 569 5.66 -5.91 4.17
C GLY A 569 6.91 -6.64 4.68
N SER A 570 7.21 -7.81 4.12
CA SER A 570 8.39 -8.57 4.53
C SER A 570 9.69 -7.87 4.11
N THR A 571 10.70 -7.96 4.97
CA THR A 571 12.08 -7.54 4.69
C THR A 571 13.05 -8.72 4.60
N THR A 572 12.55 -9.93 4.88
CA THR A 572 13.35 -11.15 5.00
C THR A 572 13.29 -12.00 3.72
N ILE A 573 12.20 -11.89 2.97
CA ILE A 573 12.04 -12.51 1.64
C ILE A 573 12.20 -11.47 0.54
N THR A 574 12.88 -11.85 -0.53
CA THR A 574 12.95 -11.07 -1.77
C THR A 574 11.71 -11.36 -2.62
N ASP A 575 11.63 -10.77 -3.81
CA ASP A 575 10.53 -11.05 -4.74
C ASP A 575 10.68 -12.41 -5.45
N THR A 576 11.86 -13.05 -5.40
CA THR A 576 12.17 -14.21 -6.26
C THR A 576 12.74 -15.44 -5.54
N ALA A 577 12.99 -15.39 -4.23
CA ALA A 577 13.68 -16.47 -3.52
C ALA A 577 12.98 -16.90 -2.22
N TYR A 578 13.07 -18.19 -1.91
CA TYR A 578 12.58 -18.75 -0.67
C TYR A 578 13.56 -18.49 0.48
N ASN A 579 13.00 -18.12 1.63
CA ASN A 579 13.75 -18.06 2.88
C ASN A 579 12.89 -18.67 3.99
N ALA A 580 13.37 -19.73 4.64
CA ALA A 580 12.65 -20.39 5.71
C ALA A 580 12.33 -19.45 6.90
N SER A 581 13.13 -18.42 7.13
CA SER A 581 12.87 -17.40 8.17
C SER A 581 11.97 -16.26 7.68
N GLY A 582 11.52 -16.33 6.43
CA GLY A 582 10.62 -15.38 5.79
C GLY A 582 9.15 -15.59 6.16
N GLU A 583 8.35 -14.54 6.04
CA GLU A 583 6.91 -14.58 6.30
C GLU A 583 6.14 -15.28 5.17
N ALA A 584 5.41 -16.36 5.48
CA ALA A 584 4.52 -17.07 4.56
C ALA A 584 3.10 -16.48 4.55
N LEU A 585 2.59 -16.08 5.72
CA LEU A 585 1.27 -15.47 5.89
C LEU A 585 1.39 -14.21 6.74
N ILE A 586 0.72 -13.13 6.32
CA ILE A 586 0.59 -11.89 7.09
C ILE A 586 -0.88 -11.44 7.10
N ILE A 587 -1.38 -11.08 8.28
CA ILE A 587 -2.67 -10.38 8.45
C ILE A 587 -2.39 -8.97 8.97
N GLY A 588 -2.62 -7.96 8.13
CA GLY A 588 -2.46 -6.55 8.46
C GLY A 588 -3.62 -6.01 9.30
N ASN A 589 -3.31 -5.17 10.29
CA ASN A 589 -4.27 -4.41 11.11
C ASN A 589 -3.90 -2.93 11.23
N GLY A 590 -3.11 -2.43 10.29
CA GLY A 590 -2.59 -1.07 10.30
C GLY A 590 -3.54 -0.02 9.74
N THR A 591 -2.99 1.17 9.55
CA THR A 591 -3.61 2.29 8.83
C THR A 591 -2.64 2.79 7.76
N ILE A 592 -3.13 3.63 6.83
CA ILE A 592 -2.27 4.26 5.80
C ILE A 592 -1.09 5.05 6.39
N TYR A 593 -1.20 5.52 7.64
CA TYR A 593 -0.14 6.27 8.33
C TYR A 593 0.71 5.42 9.27
N ALA A 594 0.26 4.22 9.63
CA ALA A 594 0.91 3.35 10.59
C ALA A 594 0.60 1.88 10.26
N LYS A 595 1.44 1.30 9.40
CA LYS A 595 1.36 -0.11 9.02
C LYS A 595 1.59 -1.02 10.23
N SER A 596 0.86 -2.13 10.31
CA SER A 596 0.96 -3.08 11.43
C SER A 596 0.48 -4.48 11.02
N ASN A 597 1.00 -5.52 11.69
CA ASN A 597 0.61 -6.91 11.50
C ASN A 597 -0.02 -7.44 12.79
N ALA A 598 -1.27 -7.93 12.72
CA ALA A 598 -1.92 -8.62 13.84
C ALA A 598 -1.42 -10.06 13.99
N PHE A 599 -1.04 -10.68 12.88
CA PHE A 599 -0.66 -12.09 12.84
C PHE A 599 0.33 -12.33 11.71
N LYS A 600 1.35 -13.14 11.97
CA LYS A 600 2.23 -13.66 10.92
C LYS A 600 2.71 -15.08 11.20
N VAL A 601 2.86 -15.85 10.13
CA VAL A 601 3.46 -17.20 10.13
C VAL A 601 4.66 -17.18 9.22
N LEU A 602 5.80 -17.71 9.68
CA LEU A 602 7.01 -17.86 8.87
C LEU A 602 7.01 -19.19 8.13
N PHE A 603 7.78 -19.30 7.05
CA PHE A 603 7.94 -20.54 6.28
C PHE A 603 8.51 -21.71 7.11
N ASN A 604 9.22 -21.43 8.20
CA ASN A 604 9.67 -22.44 9.17
C ASN A 604 8.62 -22.83 10.22
N GLY A 605 7.39 -22.29 10.14
CA GLY A 605 6.28 -22.58 11.06
C GLY A 605 6.21 -21.68 12.30
N THR A 606 7.21 -20.83 12.54
CA THR A 606 7.16 -19.89 13.68
C THR A 606 6.01 -18.92 13.51
N THR A 607 5.16 -18.81 14.53
CA THR A 607 3.95 -17.99 14.50
C THR A 607 4.03 -16.85 15.51
N TYR A 608 3.61 -15.66 15.10
CA TYR A 608 3.53 -14.47 15.94
C TYR A 608 2.10 -13.91 15.86
N ALA A 609 1.49 -13.64 17.02
CA ALA A 609 0.26 -12.86 17.10
C ALA A 609 0.46 -11.66 18.02
N ASP A 610 -0.06 -10.52 17.60
CA ASP A 610 -0.15 -9.32 18.41
C ASP A 610 -1.48 -9.33 19.18
N GLY A 611 -1.40 -9.48 20.51
CA GLY A 611 -2.56 -9.60 21.39
C GLY A 611 -2.58 -10.90 22.21
N ALA A 612 -3.74 -11.55 22.26
CA ALA A 612 -3.97 -12.73 23.11
C ALA A 612 -4.59 -13.90 22.33
N TYR A 613 -4.14 -15.11 22.65
CA TYR A 613 -4.78 -16.36 22.24
C TYR A 613 -5.81 -16.77 23.30
N ASN A 614 -7.09 -16.72 22.94
CA ASN A 614 -8.17 -17.13 23.82
C ASN A 614 -8.60 -18.56 23.46
N SER A 615 -8.38 -19.50 24.37
CA SER A 615 -8.77 -20.91 24.22
C SER A 615 -9.78 -21.30 25.31
N THR A 616 -10.66 -22.25 25.00
CA THR A 616 -11.60 -22.86 25.96
C THR A 616 -11.06 -24.15 26.58
N GLY A 617 -9.85 -24.59 26.19
CA GLY A 617 -9.18 -25.73 26.80
C GLY A 617 -8.82 -25.49 28.27
N ALA A 618 -8.50 -26.56 28.99
CA ALA A 618 -8.39 -26.54 30.44
C ALA A 618 -7.00 -26.13 30.96
N ASP A 619 -5.96 -26.35 30.18
CA ASP A 619 -4.57 -26.41 30.67
C ASP A 619 -3.50 -26.27 29.58
N TYR A 620 -2.26 -26.05 30.02
CA TYR A 620 -1.05 -26.32 29.24
C TYR A 620 -0.60 -27.75 29.48
N ALA A 621 -0.41 -28.50 28.41
CA ALA A 621 0.02 -29.90 28.43
C ALA A 621 1.24 -30.12 27.54
N GLU A 622 1.94 -31.24 27.76
CA GLU A 622 2.96 -31.77 26.85
C GLU A 622 2.72 -33.27 26.62
N TYR A 623 3.10 -33.77 25.44
CA TYR A 623 3.05 -35.21 25.16
C TYR A 623 4.16 -35.97 25.87
N PHE A 624 3.79 -37.05 26.56
CA PHE A 624 4.73 -38.02 27.14
C PHE A 624 4.37 -39.45 26.71
N GLU A 625 5.39 -40.31 26.65
CA GLU A 625 5.23 -41.72 26.33
C GLU A 625 5.01 -42.55 27.61
N TRP A 626 4.04 -43.48 27.58
CA TRP A 626 3.79 -44.39 28.69
C TRP A 626 4.90 -45.44 28.80
N LEU A 627 5.39 -45.67 30.02
CA LEU A 627 6.43 -46.66 30.30
C LEU A 627 6.04 -48.08 29.86
N ASP A 628 4.74 -48.40 29.92
CA ASP A 628 4.18 -49.70 29.49
C ASP A 628 3.67 -49.68 28.04
N GLY A 629 3.82 -48.56 27.32
CA GLY A 629 3.34 -48.36 25.96
C GLY A 629 1.82 -48.32 25.80
N ASN A 630 1.04 -48.49 26.87
CA ASN A 630 -0.42 -48.58 26.82
C ASN A 630 -0.95 -49.53 25.70
N THR A 631 -0.36 -50.72 25.59
CA THR A 631 -0.61 -51.65 24.47
C THR A 631 -2.06 -52.13 24.35
N GLU A 632 -2.86 -51.98 25.40
CA GLU A 632 -4.28 -52.34 25.46
C GLU A 632 -5.21 -51.15 25.13
N GLU A 633 -4.66 -50.00 24.70
CA GLU A 633 -5.40 -48.79 24.32
C GLU A 633 -6.38 -48.29 25.41
N GLU A 634 -5.95 -48.33 26.67
CA GLU A 634 -6.80 -47.89 27.79
C GLU A 634 -7.06 -46.38 27.75
N ASP A 635 -8.28 -45.96 28.10
CA ASP A 635 -8.58 -44.55 28.39
C ASP A 635 -7.97 -44.16 29.75
N ARG A 636 -6.84 -43.47 29.68
CA ARG A 636 -6.06 -43.03 30.85
C ARG A 636 -6.30 -41.58 31.24
N VAL A 637 -7.31 -40.92 30.67
CA VAL A 637 -7.65 -39.53 31.02
C VAL A 637 -7.96 -39.40 32.52
N GLY A 638 -7.44 -38.32 33.12
CA GLY A 638 -7.72 -37.96 34.51
C GLY A 638 -6.97 -38.78 35.56
N PHE A 639 -5.97 -39.59 35.19
CA PHE A 639 -5.01 -40.15 36.15
C PHE A 639 -3.90 -39.15 36.46
N PHE A 640 -3.47 -39.11 37.72
CA PHE A 640 -2.19 -38.53 38.11
C PHE A 640 -1.04 -39.38 37.58
N VAL A 641 0.00 -38.72 37.07
CA VAL A 641 1.19 -39.38 36.51
C VAL A 641 2.47 -38.84 37.12
N ALA A 642 3.47 -39.71 37.21
CA ALA A 642 4.82 -39.42 37.65
C ALA A 642 5.82 -39.92 36.59
N LEU A 643 7.03 -39.35 36.61
CA LEU A 643 8.10 -39.73 35.68
C LEU A 643 8.89 -40.95 36.17
N ASP A 644 9.27 -41.81 35.23
CA ASP A 644 10.34 -42.79 35.37
C ASP A 644 11.27 -42.65 34.14
N GLY A 645 12.38 -41.93 34.34
CA GLY A 645 13.18 -41.42 33.23
C GLY A 645 12.39 -40.38 32.41
N GLU A 646 12.28 -40.59 31.10
CA GLU A 646 11.52 -39.74 30.17
C GLU A 646 10.06 -40.18 30.00
N ASN A 647 9.69 -41.34 30.56
CA ASN A 647 8.37 -41.94 30.39
C ASN A 647 7.46 -41.65 31.57
N ILE A 648 6.15 -41.72 31.33
CA ILE A 648 5.13 -41.57 32.37
C ILE A 648 4.58 -42.92 32.84
N ARG A 649 4.23 -42.97 34.12
CA ARG A 649 3.44 -44.03 34.75
C ARG A 649 2.40 -43.42 35.68
N LYS A 650 1.41 -44.21 36.10
CA LYS A 650 0.47 -43.77 37.14
C LYS A 650 1.26 -43.42 38.40
N ALA A 651 0.94 -42.27 38.99
CA ALA A 651 1.52 -41.85 40.26
C ALA A 651 0.99 -42.73 41.39
N THR A 652 1.81 -42.95 42.41
CA THR A 652 1.50 -43.71 43.62
C THR A 652 1.43 -42.78 44.83
N SER A 653 1.01 -43.28 45.98
CA SER A 653 0.98 -42.48 47.21
C SER A 653 2.37 -42.09 47.75
N GLU A 654 3.42 -42.80 47.30
CA GLU A 654 4.82 -42.56 47.66
C GLU A 654 5.51 -41.54 46.74
N ASP A 655 4.89 -41.17 45.61
CA ASP A 655 5.44 -40.16 44.70
C ASP A 655 5.27 -38.76 45.29
N ASP A 656 6.40 -38.14 45.65
CA ASP A 656 6.43 -36.77 46.16
C ASP A 656 6.34 -35.71 45.05
N ASP A 657 6.71 -36.08 43.82
CA ASP A 657 6.72 -35.21 42.64
C ASP A 657 5.78 -35.76 41.56
N ILE A 658 4.54 -35.26 41.57
CA ILE A 658 3.53 -35.58 40.55
C ILE A 658 3.73 -34.62 39.38
N LEU A 659 4.02 -35.18 38.20
CA LEU A 659 4.23 -34.40 36.97
C LEU A 659 2.96 -33.62 36.59
N GLY A 660 1.82 -34.29 36.61
CA GLY A 660 0.56 -33.70 36.18
C GLY A 660 -0.58 -34.71 36.11
N ILE A 661 -1.62 -34.35 35.35
CA ILE A 661 -2.80 -35.18 35.11
C ILE A 661 -2.94 -35.39 33.61
N VAL A 662 -3.24 -36.61 33.18
CA VAL A 662 -3.55 -36.88 31.76
C VAL A 662 -4.75 -36.03 31.34
N SER A 663 -4.51 -35.06 30.45
CA SER A 663 -5.48 -34.04 30.09
C SER A 663 -6.51 -34.57 29.11
N ALA A 664 -7.76 -34.17 29.29
CA ALA A 664 -8.86 -34.48 28.38
C ALA A 664 -8.98 -33.45 27.25
N THR A 665 -8.70 -32.18 27.57
CA THR A 665 -9.01 -31.03 26.70
C THR A 665 -7.95 -29.94 26.88
N PRO A 666 -6.68 -30.20 26.54
CA PRO A 666 -5.62 -29.21 26.67
C PRO A 666 -5.90 -27.99 25.80
N ALA A 667 -5.55 -26.80 26.29
CA ALA A 667 -5.65 -25.55 25.55
C ALA A 667 -4.46 -25.37 24.60
N ILE A 668 -3.28 -25.82 25.03
CA ILE A 668 -2.01 -25.78 24.31
C ILE A 668 -1.30 -27.10 24.62
N ILE A 669 -0.73 -27.73 23.59
CA ILE A 669 0.05 -28.96 23.71
C ILE A 669 1.45 -28.73 23.16
N GLY A 670 2.47 -28.94 23.99
CA GLY A 670 3.87 -29.03 23.56
C GLY A 670 4.30 -30.45 23.19
N ASP A 671 5.43 -30.57 22.49
CA ASP A 671 5.93 -31.82 21.91
C ASP A 671 4.89 -32.51 20.97
N ALA A 672 4.05 -31.70 20.31
CA ALA A 672 3.18 -32.13 19.23
C ALA A 672 3.86 -31.86 17.88
N TYR A 673 3.90 -32.85 16.99
CA TYR A 673 4.54 -32.73 15.68
C TYR A 673 3.58 -33.19 14.58
N GLU A 674 3.61 -32.49 13.45
CA GLU A 674 2.90 -32.85 12.20
C GLU A 674 3.72 -33.79 11.30
N ALA A 675 5.00 -33.96 11.63
CA ALA A 675 5.92 -34.85 10.93
C ALA A 675 6.81 -35.56 11.95
N TRP A 676 7.60 -36.52 11.49
CA TRP A 676 8.57 -37.17 12.36
C TRP A 676 9.46 -36.15 13.06
N LYS A 677 9.56 -36.25 14.40
CA LYS A 677 10.23 -35.28 15.29
C LYS A 677 11.66 -34.94 14.84
N GLU A 678 12.36 -35.92 14.27
CA GLU A 678 13.75 -35.80 13.83
C GLU A 678 13.89 -35.64 12.32
N LYS A 679 12.83 -35.21 11.61
CA LYS A 679 12.88 -34.98 10.15
C LYS A 679 14.03 -34.05 9.74
N TYR A 680 14.34 -33.05 10.55
CA TYR A 680 15.41 -32.09 10.30
C TYR A 680 16.55 -32.24 11.31
N VAL A 681 17.77 -32.00 10.87
CA VAL A 681 18.96 -31.97 11.73
C VAL A 681 18.87 -30.79 12.69
N THR A 682 19.10 -31.03 13.97
CA THR A 682 19.12 -30.02 15.04
C THR A 682 20.50 -29.94 15.71
N ASP A 683 20.78 -28.81 16.38
CA ASP A 683 21.92 -28.71 17.30
C ASP A 683 21.62 -29.35 18.67
N GLU A 684 22.61 -29.34 19.57
CA GLU A 684 22.48 -29.86 20.94
C GLU A 684 21.41 -29.14 21.79
N TRP A 685 20.87 -28.01 21.32
CA TRP A 685 19.80 -27.24 21.95
C TRP A 685 18.44 -27.46 21.28
N GLY A 686 18.34 -28.35 20.28
CA GLY A 686 17.12 -28.65 19.54
C GLY A 686 16.77 -27.66 18.43
N ARG A 687 17.69 -26.77 18.02
CA ARG A 687 17.44 -25.78 16.97
C ARG A 687 17.74 -26.37 15.60
N ILE A 688 16.78 -26.27 14.68
CA ILE A 688 16.92 -26.73 13.30
C ILE A 688 18.09 -26.02 12.61
N GLN A 689 18.94 -26.79 11.94
CA GLN A 689 20.04 -26.30 11.13
C GLN A 689 19.57 -26.00 9.69
N TYR A 690 20.06 -24.91 9.12
CA TYR A 690 19.73 -24.46 7.77
C TYR A 690 20.97 -24.45 6.88
N GLN A 691 20.76 -24.69 5.59
CA GLN A 691 21.78 -24.59 4.56
C GLN A 691 21.30 -23.69 3.43
N GLU A 692 22.26 -23.04 2.77
CA GLU A 692 22.02 -22.31 1.53
C GLU A 692 22.22 -23.26 0.35
N ILE A 693 21.23 -23.36 -0.53
CA ILE A 693 21.29 -24.17 -1.76
C ILE A 693 21.11 -23.29 -2.99
N LEU A 694 21.86 -23.58 -4.05
CA LEU A 694 21.69 -22.94 -5.34
C LEU A 694 20.54 -23.61 -6.09
N ILE A 695 19.49 -22.85 -6.39
CA ILE A 695 18.40 -23.26 -7.26
C ILE A 695 18.70 -22.75 -8.67
N PRO A 696 18.88 -23.64 -9.67
CA PRO A 696 19.13 -23.21 -11.03
C PRO A 696 17.90 -22.51 -11.62
N ALA A 697 18.12 -21.64 -12.60
CA ALA A 697 17.04 -20.96 -13.30
C ALA A 697 16.04 -21.99 -13.88
N VAL A 698 14.75 -21.75 -13.65
CA VAL A 698 13.67 -22.51 -14.26
C VAL A 698 13.18 -21.73 -15.47
N LYS A 699 13.13 -22.38 -16.63
CA LYS A 699 12.66 -21.79 -17.88
C LYS A 699 11.51 -22.61 -18.44
N ASN A 700 10.54 -21.92 -19.04
CA ASN A 700 9.48 -22.54 -19.83
C ASN A 700 9.58 -22.07 -21.27
N THR A 701 9.38 -22.98 -22.21
CA THR A 701 9.21 -22.65 -23.63
C THR A 701 7.78 -22.19 -23.85
N ILE A 702 7.61 -21.02 -24.46
CA ILE A 702 6.33 -20.60 -25.03
C ILE A 702 6.43 -20.58 -26.56
N THR A 703 5.30 -20.82 -27.20
CA THR A 703 5.14 -20.63 -28.64
C THR A 703 4.46 -19.28 -28.87
N ASN A 704 5.19 -18.33 -29.42
CA ASN A 704 4.66 -17.07 -29.92
C ASN A 704 4.23 -17.26 -31.38
N ILE A 705 3.12 -16.66 -31.76
CA ILE A 705 2.68 -16.58 -33.16
C ILE A 705 2.90 -15.13 -33.61
N ASP A 706 3.71 -14.93 -34.63
CA ASP A 706 4.01 -13.60 -35.17
C ASP A 706 2.86 -13.03 -36.01
N SER A 707 3.04 -11.81 -36.53
CA SER A 707 2.08 -11.11 -37.38
C SER A 707 1.74 -11.81 -38.70
N GLU A 708 2.50 -12.83 -39.07
CA GLU A 708 2.34 -13.63 -40.30
C GLU A 708 1.84 -15.05 -39.99
N GLY A 709 1.56 -15.38 -38.72
CA GLY A 709 1.11 -16.69 -38.28
C GLY A 709 2.24 -17.71 -38.04
N ASN A 710 3.51 -17.30 -38.04
CA ASN A 710 4.62 -18.21 -37.81
C ASN A 710 4.81 -18.47 -36.31
N GLU A 711 5.03 -19.74 -35.97
CA GLU A 711 5.35 -20.17 -34.61
C GLU A 711 6.84 -19.94 -34.32
N THR A 712 7.13 -19.21 -33.26
CA THR A 712 8.48 -19.04 -32.70
C THR A 712 8.49 -19.51 -31.26
N GLU A 713 9.46 -20.34 -30.91
CA GLU A 713 9.65 -20.77 -29.52
C GLU A 713 10.56 -19.79 -28.78
N GLU A 714 10.08 -19.25 -27.67
CA GLU A 714 10.85 -18.40 -26.77
C GLU A 714 10.97 -19.08 -25.40
N GLU A 715 12.19 -19.19 -24.87
CA GLU A 715 12.40 -19.58 -23.49
C GLU A 715 12.16 -18.37 -22.58
N ILE A 716 11.09 -18.41 -21.78
CA ILE A 716 10.89 -17.45 -20.71
C ILE A 716 11.45 -18.03 -19.42
N GLU A 717 12.30 -17.26 -18.76
CA GLU A 717 12.70 -17.53 -17.38
C GLU A 717 11.48 -17.36 -16.46
N VAL A 718 11.00 -18.47 -15.89
CA VAL A 718 9.89 -18.48 -14.91
C VAL A 718 10.39 -18.34 -13.47
N SER A 719 11.65 -18.65 -13.23
CA SER A 719 12.34 -18.33 -11.98
C SER A 719 13.83 -18.15 -12.26
N PRO A 720 14.46 -17.02 -11.87
CA PRO A 720 15.89 -16.83 -12.04
C PRO A 720 16.69 -17.84 -11.20
N GLU A 721 17.96 -18.03 -11.54
CA GLU A 721 18.89 -18.69 -10.63
C GLU A 721 18.96 -17.87 -9.32
N HIS A 722 18.76 -18.54 -8.19
CA HIS A 722 18.77 -17.90 -6.87
C HIS A 722 19.22 -18.87 -5.77
N TYR A 723 19.54 -18.32 -4.61
CA TYR A 723 19.85 -19.10 -3.43
C TYR A 723 18.64 -19.20 -2.50
N ASP A 724 18.34 -20.41 -2.07
CA ASP A 724 17.31 -20.70 -1.07
C ASP A 724 17.94 -21.11 0.25
N ILE A 725 17.35 -20.64 1.36
CA ILE A 725 17.72 -21.07 2.72
C ILE A 725 16.72 -22.10 3.20
N VAL A 726 17.12 -23.36 3.28
CA VAL A 726 16.27 -24.52 3.58
C VAL A 726 16.76 -25.32 4.80
N PRO A 727 15.88 -26.00 5.54
CA PRO A 727 16.30 -26.86 6.66
C PRO A 727 17.06 -28.10 6.15
N VAL A 728 18.07 -28.55 6.90
CA VAL A 728 18.85 -29.74 6.58
C VAL A 728 18.05 -30.99 6.94
N LEU A 729 17.78 -31.87 5.97
CA LEU A 729 17.09 -33.15 6.21
C LEU A 729 17.97 -34.12 6.98
N ASN A 730 17.38 -34.84 7.93
CA ASN A 730 18.04 -35.94 8.62
C ASN A 730 18.19 -37.13 7.66
N PRO A 731 19.39 -37.71 7.47
CA PRO A 731 19.60 -38.90 6.63
C PRO A 731 18.74 -40.11 7.00
N ASP A 732 18.30 -40.21 8.25
CA ASP A 732 17.45 -41.31 8.73
C ASP A 732 15.96 -41.09 8.42
N TRP A 733 15.58 -39.89 7.95
CA TRP A 733 14.20 -39.61 7.56
C TRP A 733 13.85 -40.28 6.23
N ASN A 734 12.77 -41.06 6.23
CA ASN A 734 12.23 -41.73 5.06
C ASN A 734 10.94 -41.03 4.57
N PRO A 735 10.93 -40.40 3.38
CA PRO A 735 9.75 -39.73 2.83
C PRO A 735 8.59 -40.68 2.49
N GLU A 736 8.87 -41.95 2.24
CA GLU A 736 7.86 -42.96 1.87
C GLU A 736 7.15 -43.55 3.10
N GLN A 737 7.66 -43.28 4.30
CA GLN A 737 7.05 -43.74 5.54
C GLN A 737 6.03 -42.71 6.02
N GLU A 738 4.77 -43.12 6.08
CA GLU A 738 3.70 -42.31 6.66
C GLU A 738 3.95 -42.09 8.16
N TYR A 739 3.87 -40.84 8.60
CA TYR A 739 4.01 -40.48 10.00
C TYR A 739 2.63 -40.47 10.68
N VAL A 740 2.49 -41.27 11.75
CA VAL A 740 1.32 -41.22 12.63
C VAL A 740 1.62 -40.25 13.79
N SER A 741 0.88 -39.14 13.83
CA SER A 741 1.00 -38.15 14.91
C SER A 741 0.79 -38.79 16.28
N ARG A 742 1.46 -38.24 17.30
CA ARG A 742 1.37 -38.72 18.69
C ARG A 742 -0.06 -38.75 19.23
N GLU A 743 -0.93 -37.87 18.75
CA GLU A 743 -2.35 -37.88 19.11
C GLU A 743 -3.06 -39.20 18.77
N HIS A 744 -2.61 -39.88 17.72
CA HIS A 744 -3.21 -41.11 17.22
C HIS A 744 -2.45 -42.37 17.66
N ARG A 745 -1.55 -42.25 18.64
CA ARG A 745 -0.70 -43.34 19.11
C ARG A 745 -0.95 -43.59 20.60
N PRO A 746 -1.44 -44.78 21.00
CA PRO A 746 -1.91 -45.05 22.37
C PRO A 746 -0.81 -44.96 23.42
N GLU A 747 0.45 -45.14 23.02
CA GLU A 747 1.61 -44.97 23.89
C GLU A 747 1.86 -43.51 24.29
N TRP A 748 1.28 -42.52 23.59
CA TRP A 748 1.44 -41.10 23.89
C TRP A 748 0.21 -40.51 24.58
N ALA A 749 0.42 -39.68 25.60
CA ALA A 749 -0.67 -38.96 26.25
C ALA A 749 -0.29 -37.49 26.55
N PRO A 750 -1.24 -36.55 26.37
CA PRO A 750 -1.04 -35.17 26.79
C PRO A 750 -1.17 -35.08 28.32
N VAL A 751 -0.11 -34.65 28.99
CA VAL A 751 -0.11 -34.46 30.45
C VAL A 751 -0.24 -32.97 30.76
N GLY A 752 -1.38 -32.61 31.35
CA GLY A 752 -1.65 -31.26 31.82
C GLY A 752 -0.85 -30.94 33.07
N MET A 753 0.02 -29.94 32.94
CA MET A 753 0.95 -29.54 34.00
C MET A 753 0.53 -28.23 34.67
N ILE A 754 -0.29 -27.41 34.03
CA ILE A 754 -0.80 -26.16 34.60
C ILE A 754 -2.22 -25.92 34.10
N GLY A 755 -3.19 -25.75 35.00
CA GLY A 755 -4.57 -25.45 34.61
C GLY A 755 -5.64 -26.01 35.54
N LYS A 756 -6.90 -25.93 35.07
CA LYS A 756 -8.08 -26.41 35.81
C LYS A 756 -8.50 -27.79 35.32
N LEU A 757 -7.74 -28.81 35.72
CA LEU A 757 -7.88 -30.16 35.21
C LEU A 757 -8.93 -30.98 35.95
N LEU A 758 -9.56 -31.89 35.19
CA LEU A 758 -10.41 -32.94 35.73
C LEU A 758 -9.56 -34.13 36.11
N VAL A 759 -9.83 -34.73 37.27
CA VAL A 759 -9.11 -35.89 37.79
C VAL A 759 -10.09 -36.89 38.35
N ARG A 760 -9.77 -38.18 38.18
CA ARG A 760 -10.49 -39.29 38.80
C ARG A 760 -10.35 -39.18 40.31
N ASP A 761 -11.42 -39.48 41.04
CA ASP A 761 -11.51 -39.35 42.49
C ASP A 761 -12.04 -40.64 43.12
N ASP A 762 -11.46 -41.04 44.25
CA ASP A 762 -11.86 -42.23 45.02
C ASP A 762 -13.07 -41.98 45.95
N GLY A 763 -13.62 -40.76 45.91
CA GLY A 763 -14.76 -40.31 46.70
C GLY A 763 -14.38 -39.62 48.01
N THR A 764 -13.10 -39.59 48.39
CA THR A 764 -12.66 -38.97 49.64
C THR A 764 -12.46 -37.46 49.54
N ALA A 765 -12.26 -36.92 48.33
CA ALA A 765 -11.98 -35.51 48.12
C ALA A 765 -13.10 -34.57 48.60
N GLN A 766 -12.72 -33.45 49.23
CA GLN A 766 -13.64 -32.41 49.67
C GLN A 766 -13.35 -31.09 48.96
N VAL A 767 -14.39 -30.36 48.53
CA VAL A 767 -14.23 -29.03 47.94
C VAL A 767 -13.51 -28.10 48.92
N ASN A 768 -12.54 -27.33 48.43
CA ASN A 768 -11.58 -26.54 49.23
C ASN A 768 -10.55 -27.35 50.04
N GLY A 769 -10.65 -28.68 50.06
CA GLY A 769 -9.62 -29.58 50.56
C GLY A 769 -8.46 -29.72 49.57
N ARG A 770 -7.53 -30.62 49.91
CA ARG A 770 -6.41 -31.01 49.06
C ARG A 770 -6.47 -32.50 48.76
N VAL A 771 -5.95 -32.87 47.59
CA VAL A 771 -5.83 -34.25 47.13
C VAL A 771 -4.43 -34.52 46.60
N SER A 772 -3.98 -35.76 46.76
CA SER A 772 -2.80 -36.31 46.10
C SER A 772 -3.19 -37.59 45.39
N SER A 773 -2.26 -38.20 44.64
CA SER A 773 -2.46 -39.54 44.09
C SER A 773 -2.51 -40.59 45.20
N ASN A 774 -3.38 -41.58 45.05
CA ASN A 774 -3.26 -42.87 45.72
C ASN A 774 -2.36 -43.82 44.88
N ASP A 775 -2.28 -45.10 45.25
CA ASP A 775 -1.45 -46.11 44.57
C ASP A 775 -1.95 -46.51 43.16
N GLU A 776 -3.11 -46.00 42.73
CA GLU A 776 -3.73 -46.28 41.43
C GLU A 776 -3.74 -45.06 40.49
N GLY A 777 -3.06 -43.96 40.84
CA GLY A 777 -3.10 -42.72 40.05
C GLY A 777 -4.38 -41.89 40.25
N VAL A 778 -5.21 -42.21 41.24
CA VAL A 778 -6.51 -41.58 41.47
C VAL A 778 -6.42 -40.59 42.63
N ALA A 779 -7.17 -39.48 42.56
CA ALA A 779 -7.19 -38.49 43.62
C ALA A 779 -7.77 -39.08 44.92
N THR A 780 -7.04 -38.87 46.01
CA THR A 780 -7.45 -39.19 47.38
C THR A 780 -7.18 -38.01 48.31
N ALA A 781 -7.99 -37.84 49.35
CA ALA A 781 -7.86 -36.76 50.31
C ALA A 781 -6.48 -36.78 50.99
N SER A 782 -5.79 -35.64 50.98
CA SER A 782 -4.44 -35.52 51.51
C SER A 782 -4.23 -34.17 52.20
N ALA A 783 -3.26 -34.12 53.12
CA ALA A 783 -2.80 -32.87 53.70
C ALA A 783 -1.94 -32.05 52.71
N LYS A 784 -1.38 -32.71 51.69
CA LYS A 784 -0.54 -32.14 50.62
C LYS A 784 -1.20 -32.33 49.25
N GLY A 785 -0.58 -31.84 48.18
CA GLY A 785 -1.08 -31.97 46.80
C GLY A 785 -2.01 -30.83 46.35
N TYR A 786 -2.90 -31.09 45.41
CA TYR A 786 -3.64 -30.07 44.65
C TYR A 786 -4.95 -29.66 45.31
N ARG A 787 -5.34 -28.39 45.12
CA ARG A 787 -6.60 -27.87 45.68
C ARG A 787 -7.78 -28.35 44.84
N VAL A 788 -8.81 -28.87 45.51
CA VAL A 788 -10.09 -29.22 44.89
C VAL A 788 -10.94 -27.96 44.71
N LEU A 789 -11.32 -27.66 43.47
CA LEU A 789 -12.15 -26.51 43.11
C LEU A 789 -13.64 -26.84 43.17
N LYS A 790 -14.04 -27.98 42.58
CA LYS A 790 -15.42 -28.47 42.58
C LYS A 790 -15.46 -29.97 42.36
N ARG A 791 -16.57 -30.58 42.78
CA ARG A 791 -16.94 -31.95 42.39
C ARG A 791 -17.77 -31.89 41.11
N VAL A 792 -17.42 -32.72 40.12
CA VAL A 792 -18.10 -32.77 38.81
C VAL A 792 -19.07 -33.96 38.75
N SER A 793 -18.63 -35.11 39.26
CA SER A 793 -19.47 -36.31 39.44
C SER A 793 -19.05 -37.06 40.70
N GLU A 794 -19.63 -38.25 40.93
CA GLU A 794 -19.26 -39.11 42.06
C GLU A 794 -17.75 -39.41 42.07
N ASN A 795 -17.17 -39.69 40.91
CA ASN A 795 -15.78 -40.15 40.77
C ASN A 795 -14.88 -39.16 39.99
N ILE A 796 -15.33 -37.92 39.78
CA ILE A 796 -14.55 -36.88 39.08
C ILE A 796 -14.64 -35.56 39.83
N ILE A 797 -13.48 -34.96 40.06
CA ILE A 797 -13.33 -33.62 40.63
C ILE A 797 -12.52 -32.74 39.70
N GLN A 798 -12.63 -31.42 39.86
CA GLN A 798 -11.76 -30.46 39.21
C GLN A 798 -10.74 -29.93 40.23
N VAL A 799 -9.47 -30.00 39.87
CA VAL A 799 -8.36 -29.47 40.67
C VAL A 799 -7.69 -28.31 39.94
N LEU A 800 -6.85 -27.57 40.67
CA LEU A 800 -5.97 -26.56 40.10
C LEU A 800 -4.52 -27.01 40.24
N ILE A 801 -3.88 -27.30 39.10
CA ILE A 801 -2.43 -27.51 39.01
C ILE A 801 -1.77 -26.15 38.73
N LYS A 802 -0.69 -25.84 39.44
CA LYS A 802 -0.02 -24.53 39.42
C LYS A 802 1.49 -24.66 39.35
#